data_AF-A0A8B7E2C8-F1
#
_entry.id   AF-A0A8B7E2C8-F1
#
_cell.length_a   1.000
_cell.length_b   1.000
_cell.length_c   1.000
_cell.angle_alpha   90.00
_cell.angle_beta   90.00
_cell.angle_gamma   90.00
#
_symmetry.space_group_name_H-M   'P 1'
#
loop_
_entity.id
_entity.type
_entity.pdbx_description
1 polymer ?
#
loop_
_entity_poly.entity_id
_entity_poly.type
_entity_poly.pdbx_seq_one_letter_code
_entity_poly.pdbx_strand_id
1 'polypeptide(L)'
;MLLSDSIEGGYSSTAKSVFDKWNSDKSVRVFTYLVGRTKNPVDRVLKEMACNNRGHFYKIETLGNIWDTVIKYMEVISRPIGPYNAELKPKVSPIYLDSTGAGMVLTMSVGVFINGNLSGVVGVDMLIRSLKQKVPVYELGYFSHTIIINNNGFVILHPKNKIQNEYLPLPPNVYFEDIEFSVNKNDAKNLKERMLKGENGSSSFTTYWVSENYRMIVENNITYYFSPINGTNLFASLAMSDVDINYIELSRTLCNDHFARGLDAMLTPNITENGTQNILYTYVDIPPWDFCNIAISRNDATVDVKVYPNTNELQDFLKSYSTIEQITESCEENLVSNLLVSASLVFKHVNESWYEYLAEKQPLDPDFTSLFVGTRGGYTRYFFINSTDISRQRDLLRVSIFEEAVALPKATIILSTPTREIFNDEIVYIKAKASSWIDKVEGRVLMAVTGTDMNSELLKEIMFNVTDSLGLKCLSNNTFTCALIDQNGYIVASNQGNRAVGQFFGAYHAQLMEFFSKSDVGVFRQIAIDDVQAICTEPKNSNSNSNYLLSPAKTLFRIFLWFISLLWSFLVQTFTHVIFLLNQNEVFLQNTKKNNVINITCTEQISFYLFQNDKREELYKKEDESKKQNKRNPSTLRILCANGKYQYFELVDVPNTNLIFIVVNSPDANSCFKQPTRLRKQIPPDKDFCNQEEAYRLFPGVCYNQSTLTEELPEFCGAGELLQSSIVMFQIIFLCFYYTLS
;
A
#
# COMPACT_ATOMS: atom_id res chain seq x y z
N MET A 1 -31.02 -11.06 19.02
CA MET A 1 -32.10 -10.51 18.17
C MET A 1 -32.76 -11.66 17.44
N LEU A 2 -34.07 -11.63 17.23
CA LEU A 2 -34.84 -12.69 16.56
C LEU A 2 -35.49 -12.09 15.30
N LEU A 3 -35.25 -12.69 14.14
CA LEU A 3 -35.92 -12.34 12.89
C LEU A 3 -36.89 -13.47 12.54
N SER A 4 -38.18 -13.17 12.41
CA SER A 4 -39.19 -14.17 12.08
C SER A 4 -40.31 -13.56 11.25
N ASP A 5 -40.96 -14.35 10.40
CA ASP A 5 -42.17 -13.98 9.68
C ASP A 5 -43.44 -14.20 10.52
N SER A 6 -43.38 -15.10 11.50
CA SER A 6 -44.44 -15.40 12.45
C SER A 6 -43.92 -16.23 13.64
N ILE A 7 -44.77 -16.49 14.63
CA ILE A 7 -44.53 -17.53 15.62
C ILE A 7 -45.86 -18.21 15.97
N GLU A 8 -45.84 -19.53 16.14
CA GLU A 8 -47.01 -20.31 16.53
C GLU A 8 -47.17 -20.37 18.06
N GLY A 9 -48.42 -20.31 18.52
CA GLY A 9 -48.77 -20.32 19.95
C GLY A 9 -48.69 -18.95 20.63
N GLY A 10 -49.08 -18.88 21.91
CA GLY A 10 -49.04 -17.65 22.71
C GLY A 10 -47.72 -17.49 23.48
N TYR A 11 -47.40 -16.27 23.93
CA TYR A 11 -46.19 -16.01 24.71
C TYR A 11 -46.06 -16.95 25.93
N SER A 12 -47.18 -17.17 26.64
CA SER A 12 -47.21 -18.03 27.83
C SER A 12 -46.99 -19.52 27.54
N SER A 13 -47.34 -20.01 26.34
CA SER A 13 -47.16 -21.42 25.97
C SER A 13 -45.78 -21.68 25.35
N THR A 14 -45.22 -20.71 24.64
CA THR A 14 -44.11 -20.96 23.71
C THR A 14 -42.78 -20.39 24.20
N ALA A 15 -42.77 -19.22 24.85
CA ALA A 15 -41.52 -18.50 25.14
C ALA A 15 -41.31 -18.10 26.60
N LYS A 16 -42.40 -17.94 27.37
CA LYS A 16 -42.34 -17.53 28.78
C LYS A 16 -41.45 -18.45 29.62
N SER A 17 -41.60 -19.77 29.50
CA SER A 17 -40.78 -20.75 30.22
C SER A 17 -39.28 -20.65 29.92
N VAL A 18 -38.92 -20.26 28.69
CA VAL A 18 -37.53 -20.06 28.27
C VAL A 18 -36.95 -18.81 28.90
N PHE A 19 -37.66 -17.68 28.83
CA PHE A 19 -37.19 -16.42 29.40
C PHE A 19 -37.20 -16.43 30.93
N ASP A 20 -38.20 -17.06 31.56
CA ASP A 20 -38.25 -17.24 33.02
C ASP A 20 -37.09 -18.13 33.52
N LYS A 21 -36.59 -19.06 32.69
CA LYS A 21 -35.46 -19.92 33.04
C LYS A 21 -34.10 -19.27 32.79
N TRP A 22 -33.93 -18.58 31.64
CA TRP A 22 -32.62 -18.14 31.15
C TRP A 22 -32.39 -16.63 31.20
N ASN A 23 -33.43 -15.81 31.43
CA ASN A 23 -33.36 -14.35 31.47
C ASN A 23 -34.30 -13.76 32.54
N SER A 24 -34.38 -14.41 33.71
CA SER A 24 -35.28 -13.99 34.80
C SER A 24 -34.92 -12.61 35.36
N ASP A 25 -33.63 -12.30 35.38
CA ASP A 25 -33.07 -11.00 35.81
C ASP A 25 -33.17 -9.93 34.70
N LYS A 26 -33.55 -10.33 33.49
CA LYS A 26 -33.63 -9.49 32.29
C LYS A 26 -32.30 -8.83 31.94
N SER A 27 -31.19 -9.51 32.21
CA SER A 27 -29.85 -9.06 31.82
C SER A 27 -29.64 -9.04 30.30
N VAL A 28 -30.38 -9.91 29.57
CA VAL A 28 -30.36 -9.99 28.11
C VAL A 28 -31.50 -9.18 27.51
N ARG A 29 -31.17 -8.26 26.60
CA ARG A 29 -32.16 -7.51 25.81
C ARG A 29 -32.61 -8.32 24.60
N VAL A 30 -33.92 -8.44 24.39
CA VAL A 30 -34.47 -9.21 23.26
C VAL A 30 -35.13 -8.28 22.25
N PHE A 31 -34.55 -8.18 21.05
CA PHE A 31 -35.15 -7.48 19.91
C PHE A 31 -35.79 -8.47 18.97
N THR A 32 -37.00 -8.19 18.52
CA THR A 32 -37.76 -9.05 17.59
C THR A 32 -38.13 -8.29 16.33
N TYR A 33 -37.84 -8.85 15.16
CA TYR A 33 -38.15 -8.30 13.84
C TYR A 33 -39.17 -9.19 13.14
N LEU A 34 -40.35 -8.63 12.86
CA LEU A 34 -41.37 -9.25 12.03
C LEU A 34 -41.06 -8.95 10.56
N VAL A 35 -40.69 -9.96 9.77
CA VAL A 35 -40.25 -9.80 8.38
C VAL A 35 -41.32 -10.26 7.40
N GLY A 36 -41.63 -9.42 6.42
CA GLY A 36 -42.55 -9.74 5.32
C GLY A 36 -43.96 -9.18 5.50
N ARG A 37 -44.77 -9.36 4.45
CA ARG A 37 -46.17 -8.90 4.39
C ARG A 37 -47.11 -10.07 4.65
N THR A 38 -47.26 -10.46 5.91
CA THR A 38 -48.24 -11.48 6.31
C THR A 38 -49.63 -10.87 6.40
N LYS A 39 -50.66 -11.53 5.86
CA LYS A 39 -52.05 -11.03 5.86
C LYS A 39 -52.70 -10.99 7.25
N ASN A 40 -52.22 -11.80 8.21
CA ASN A 40 -52.64 -11.83 9.62
C ASN A 40 -51.42 -12.14 10.52
N PRO A 41 -50.48 -11.20 10.75
CA PRO A 41 -49.37 -11.45 11.66
C PRO A 41 -49.91 -11.56 13.09
N VAL A 42 -49.57 -12.64 13.79
CA VAL A 42 -49.64 -12.65 15.27
C VAL A 42 -48.42 -11.86 15.77
N ASP A 43 -48.47 -10.54 15.60
CA ASP A 43 -47.43 -9.61 16.04
C ASP A 43 -47.30 -9.56 17.56
N ARG A 44 -48.41 -9.82 18.26
CA ARG A 44 -48.55 -9.79 19.72
C ARG A 44 -47.49 -10.60 20.43
N VAL A 45 -47.18 -11.81 19.96
CA VAL A 45 -46.27 -12.71 20.68
C VAL A 45 -44.83 -12.25 20.58
N LEU A 46 -44.38 -11.88 19.36
CA LEU A 46 -43.05 -11.29 19.16
C LEU A 46 -42.90 -9.97 19.93
N LYS A 47 -43.95 -9.14 19.91
CA LYS A 47 -44.00 -7.91 20.69
C LYS A 47 -43.88 -8.18 22.19
N GLU A 48 -44.67 -9.10 22.74
CA GLU A 48 -44.59 -9.51 24.15
C GLU A 48 -43.20 -10.05 24.52
N MET A 49 -42.55 -10.82 23.63
CA MET A 49 -41.17 -11.26 23.86
C MET A 49 -40.18 -10.10 23.98
N ALA A 50 -40.25 -9.11 23.09
CA ALA A 50 -39.34 -7.98 23.14
C ALA A 50 -39.60 -7.08 24.35
N CYS A 51 -40.87 -6.73 24.59
CA CYS A 51 -41.26 -5.78 25.63
C CYS A 51 -41.02 -6.33 27.04
N ASN A 52 -41.22 -7.65 27.26
CA ASN A 52 -40.96 -8.26 28.56
C ASN A 52 -39.46 -8.36 28.89
N ASN A 53 -38.60 -8.31 27.89
CA ASN A 53 -37.15 -8.48 28.00
C ASN A 53 -36.36 -7.20 27.60
N ARG A 54 -36.89 -6.01 27.92
CA ARG A 54 -36.17 -4.71 27.81
C ARG A 54 -35.59 -4.41 26.42
N GLY A 55 -36.16 -4.99 25.37
CA GLY A 55 -35.80 -4.75 23.98
C GLY A 55 -36.89 -3.99 23.25
N HIS A 56 -36.97 -4.20 21.93
CA HIS A 56 -37.94 -3.50 21.09
C HIS A 56 -38.44 -4.39 19.94
N PHE A 57 -39.69 -4.14 19.53
CA PHE A 57 -40.34 -4.82 18.42
C PHE A 57 -40.26 -3.96 17.16
N TYR A 58 -39.87 -4.58 16.05
CA TYR A 58 -39.70 -3.94 14.75
C TYR A 58 -40.44 -4.70 13.67
N LYS A 59 -40.94 -4.00 12.65
CA LYS A 59 -41.63 -4.60 11.50
C LYS A 59 -40.97 -4.19 10.19
N ILE A 60 -40.52 -5.17 9.42
CA ILE A 60 -39.86 -5.00 8.12
C ILE A 60 -40.79 -5.52 7.03
N GLU A 61 -41.57 -4.63 6.42
CA GLU A 61 -42.55 -5.01 5.39
C GLU A 61 -41.98 -5.05 3.97
N THR A 62 -40.88 -4.33 3.73
CA THR A 62 -40.27 -4.15 2.40
C THR A 62 -38.75 -4.09 2.50
N LEU A 63 -38.06 -4.41 1.40
CA LEU A 63 -36.61 -4.28 1.29
C LEU A 63 -36.14 -2.82 1.51
N GLY A 64 -36.95 -1.83 1.11
CA GLY A 64 -36.62 -0.41 1.26
C GLY A 64 -36.59 0.07 2.72
N ASN A 65 -37.32 -0.58 3.62
CA ASN A 65 -37.38 -0.20 5.05
C ASN A 65 -36.37 -0.97 5.93
N ILE A 66 -35.54 -1.84 5.35
CA ILE A 66 -34.61 -2.67 6.14
C ILE A 66 -33.65 -1.78 6.93
N TRP A 67 -32.95 -0.86 6.27
CA TRP A 67 -31.93 -0.03 6.91
C TRP A 67 -32.52 0.86 8.00
N ASP A 68 -33.63 1.56 7.70
CA ASP A 68 -34.32 2.47 8.62
C ASP A 68 -34.89 1.76 9.85
N THR A 69 -35.23 0.47 9.72
CA THR A 69 -35.80 -0.32 10.82
C THR A 69 -34.73 -1.04 11.63
N VAL A 70 -33.72 -1.60 10.97
CA VAL A 70 -32.65 -2.34 11.65
C VAL A 70 -31.82 -1.40 12.50
N ILE A 71 -31.44 -0.21 12.02
CA ILE A 71 -30.54 0.69 12.77
C ILE A 71 -31.13 1.21 14.10
N LYS A 72 -32.46 1.25 14.21
CA LYS A 72 -33.20 1.79 15.39
C LYS A 72 -32.94 1.04 16.70
N TYR A 73 -32.37 -0.18 16.67
CA TYR A 73 -32.00 -0.85 17.94
C TYR A 73 -30.95 -0.04 18.72
N MET A 74 -30.15 0.78 18.03
CA MET A 74 -29.13 1.64 18.64
C MET A 74 -29.73 2.66 19.62
N GLU A 75 -30.94 3.15 19.36
CA GLU A 75 -31.66 4.07 20.27
C GLU A 75 -31.97 3.40 21.61
N VAL A 76 -32.21 2.09 21.61
CA VAL A 76 -32.53 1.32 22.84
C VAL A 76 -31.25 0.94 23.58
N ILE A 77 -30.21 0.53 22.86
CA ILE A 77 -28.92 0.15 23.46
C ILE A 77 -28.18 1.38 24.02
N SER A 78 -28.44 2.58 23.49
CA SER A 78 -27.80 3.81 23.96
C SER A 78 -28.45 4.45 25.19
N ARG A 79 -29.66 4.05 25.62
CA ARG A 79 -30.34 4.64 26.79
C ARG A 79 -29.50 4.62 28.08
N PRO A 80 -28.82 3.51 28.44
CA PRO A 80 -27.97 3.48 29.63
C PRO A 80 -26.78 4.45 29.59
N ILE A 81 -26.44 4.98 28.41
CA ILE A 81 -25.36 5.95 28.22
C ILE A 81 -25.83 7.38 28.57
N GLY A 82 -27.12 7.68 28.36
CA GLY A 82 -27.69 9.02 28.51
C GLY A 82 -27.38 9.71 29.84
N PRO A 83 -27.53 9.03 31.00
CA PRO A 83 -27.19 9.60 32.31
C PRO A 83 -25.71 9.96 32.48
N TYR A 84 -24.82 9.36 31.70
CA TYR A 84 -23.36 9.54 31.76
C TYR A 84 -22.84 10.41 30.63
N ASN A 85 -23.70 11.20 29.97
CA ASN A 85 -23.34 11.99 28.80
C ASN A 85 -22.15 12.96 29.03
N ALA A 86 -22.01 13.50 30.26
CA ALA A 86 -20.94 14.41 30.63
C ALA A 86 -19.55 13.72 30.74
N GLU A 87 -19.52 12.41 30.91
CA GLU A 87 -18.29 11.62 31.07
C GLU A 87 -17.84 10.95 29.76
N LEU A 88 -18.60 11.17 28.67
CA LEU A 88 -18.32 10.57 27.38
C LEU A 88 -17.03 11.11 26.77
N LYS A 89 -16.09 10.19 26.54
CA LYS A 89 -14.87 10.46 25.79
C LYS A 89 -15.09 10.18 24.30
N PRO A 90 -14.56 11.03 23.39
CA PRO A 90 -14.63 10.77 21.96
C PRO A 90 -14.06 9.40 21.58
N LYS A 91 -14.67 8.77 20.57
CA LYS A 91 -14.22 7.50 19.99
C LYS A 91 -13.68 7.75 18.59
N VAL A 92 -12.63 7.02 18.23
CA VAL A 92 -11.94 7.16 16.94
C VAL A 92 -12.34 5.98 16.05
N SER A 93 -12.79 6.25 14.83
CA SER A 93 -13.07 5.21 13.84
C SER A 93 -11.77 4.58 13.32
N PRO A 94 -11.83 3.37 12.72
CA PRO A 94 -10.80 2.95 11.77
C PRO A 94 -10.70 3.91 10.57
N ILE A 95 -9.65 3.77 9.76
CA ILE A 95 -9.52 4.57 8.55
C ILE A 95 -10.60 4.16 7.55
N TYR A 96 -11.26 5.13 6.92
CA TYR A 96 -12.18 4.89 5.82
C TYR A 96 -12.08 5.98 4.75
N LEU A 97 -12.65 5.71 3.57
CA LEU A 97 -12.72 6.67 2.48
C LEU A 97 -13.88 7.62 2.71
N ASP A 98 -13.59 8.92 2.79
CA ASP A 98 -14.63 9.93 2.98
C ASP A 98 -15.60 9.97 1.78
N SER A 99 -16.89 10.00 2.12
CA SER A 99 -18.00 10.12 1.19
C SER A 99 -18.01 11.42 0.37
N THR A 100 -17.41 12.50 0.87
CA THR A 100 -17.35 13.78 0.14
C THR A 100 -16.22 13.83 -0.88
N GLY A 101 -15.32 12.84 -0.88
CA GLY A 101 -14.16 12.78 -1.76
C GLY A 101 -12.90 13.44 -1.19
N ALA A 102 -12.87 13.81 0.10
CA ALA A 102 -11.67 14.38 0.75
C ALA A 102 -10.49 13.38 0.88
N GLY A 103 -10.74 12.11 0.54
CA GLY A 103 -9.79 11.03 0.61
C GLY A 103 -9.92 10.25 1.92
N MET A 104 -8.80 9.79 2.45
CA MET A 104 -8.79 8.88 3.59
C MET A 104 -8.84 9.63 4.91
N VAL A 105 -9.81 9.27 5.75
CA VAL A 105 -10.09 9.94 7.03
C VAL A 105 -10.22 8.95 8.18
N LEU A 106 -10.06 9.46 9.38
CA LEU A 106 -10.55 8.85 10.61
C LEU A 106 -11.45 9.87 11.31
N THR A 107 -12.52 9.41 11.95
CA THR A 107 -13.50 10.29 12.58
C THR A 107 -13.44 10.18 14.08
N MET A 108 -13.30 11.33 14.73
CA MET A 108 -13.55 11.44 16.17
C MET A 108 -15.02 11.72 16.38
N SER A 109 -15.71 10.80 17.06
CA SER A 109 -17.16 10.85 17.26
C SER A 109 -17.55 10.86 18.73
N VAL A 110 -18.62 11.59 19.05
CA VAL A 110 -19.26 11.62 20.37
C VAL A 110 -20.78 11.63 20.23
N GLY A 111 -21.47 10.87 21.07
CA GLY A 111 -22.93 10.83 21.10
C GLY A 111 -23.52 12.06 21.79
N VAL A 112 -24.58 12.64 21.22
CA VAL A 112 -25.33 13.77 21.78
C VAL A 112 -26.64 13.26 22.35
N PHE A 113 -26.89 13.57 23.61
CA PHE A 113 -28.06 13.11 24.36
C PHE A 113 -28.92 14.30 24.79
N ILE A 114 -30.22 14.25 24.49
CA ILE A 114 -31.23 15.22 24.94
C ILE A 114 -32.22 14.45 25.80
N ASN A 115 -32.44 14.91 27.04
CA ASN A 115 -33.33 14.24 28.01
C ASN A 115 -33.03 12.74 28.20
N GLY A 116 -31.74 12.35 28.19
CA GLY A 116 -31.31 10.95 28.35
C GLY A 116 -31.40 10.09 27.08
N ASN A 117 -32.00 10.57 25.99
CA ASN A 117 -32.11 9.83 24.73
C ASN A 117 -31.04 10.28 23.72
N LEU A 118 -30.48 9.31 22.98
CA LEU A 118 -29.56 9.59 21.89
C LEU A 118 -30.29 10.38 20.80
N SER A 119 -29.90 11.62 20.58
CA SER A 119 -30.45 12.49 19.53
C SER A 119 -29.61 12.45 18.25
N GLY A 120 -28.33 12.11 18.37
CA GLY A 120 -27.43 11.99 17.23
C GLY A 120 -25.98 11.77 17.64
N VAL A 121 -25.10 11.75 16.65
CA VAL A 121 -23.65 11.64 16.82
C VAL A 121 -22.99 12.80 16.10
N VAL A 122 -22.10 13.50 16.78
CA VAL A 122 -21.25 14.53 16.17
C VAL A 122 -19.91 13.89 15.87
N GLY A 123 -19.46 14.02 14.63
CA GLY A 123 -18.18 13.52 14.15
C GLY A 123 -17.34 14.66 13.58
N VAL A 124 -16.03 14.61 13.81
CA VAL A 124 -15.06 15.47 13.14
C VAL A 124 -14.04 14.58 12.45
N ASP A 125 -13.86 14.80 11.15
CA ASP A 125 -12.93 14.03 10.33
C ASP A 125 -11.51 14.58 10.40
N MET A 126 -10.56 13.67 10.58
CA MET A 126 -9.14 13.94 10.49
C MET A 126 -8.58 13.26 9.25
N LEU A 127 -8.04 14.07 8.35
CA LEU A 127 -7.44 13.61 7.11
C LEU A 127 -6.13 12.87 7.40
N ILE A 128 -5.97 11.63 6.90
CA ILE A 128 -4.75 10.84 7.11
C ILE A 128 -3.52 11.52 6.50
N ARG A 129 -3.70 12.22 5.37
CA ARG A 129 -2.64 13.03 4.76
C ARG A 129 -2.09 14.11 5.71
N SER A 130 -2.94 14.72 6.54
CA SER A 130 -2.52 15.72 7.52
C SER A 130 -1.73 15.09 8.66
N LEU A 131 -2.02 13.83 9.02
CA LEU A 131 -1.19 13.08 9.96
C LEU A 131 0.16 12.69 9.36
N LYS A 132 0.18 12.22 8.10
CA LYS A 132 1.42 11.90 7.38
C LYS A 132 2.37 13.09 7.29
N GLN A 133 1.84 14.28 7.03
CA GLN A 133 2.61 15.53 6.95
C GLN A 133 3.26 15.94 8.27
N LYS A 134 2.72 15.50 9.43
CA LYS A 134 3.34 15.78 10.73
C LYS A 134 4.51 14.86 11.06
N VAL A 135 4.75 13.83 10.26
CA VAL A 135 5.89 12.93 10.45
C VAL A 135 7.12 13.53 9.76
N PRO A 136 8.22 13.83 10.47
CA PRO A 136 9.44 14.36 9.88
C PRO A 136 10.21 13.25 9.14
N VAL A 137 9.72 12.85 7.96
CA VAL A 137 10.27 11.69 7.21
C VAL A 137 11.76 11.83 6.91
N TYR A 138 12.23 13.06 6.64
CA TYR A 138 13.64 13.35 6.32
C TYR A 138 14.58 13.19 7.52
N GLU A 139 14.08 13.30 8.76
CA GLU A 139 14.88 13.09 9.98
C GLU A 139 14.97 11.61 10.34
N LEU A 140 13.90 10.86 10.12
CA LEU A 140 13.81 9.45 10.51
C LEU A 140 14.82 8.57 9.76
N GLY A 141 15.12 8.88 8.50
CA GLY A 141 15.97 8.05 7.65
C GLY A 141 15.15 7.18 6.70
N TYR A 142 15.67 6.01 6.31
CA TYR A 142 15.09 5.20 5.23
C TYR A 142 14.25 4.01 5.73
N PHE A 143 14.64 3.39 6.84
CA PHE A 143 13.96 2.24 7.44
C PHE A 143 13.26 2.60 8.76
N SER A 144 13.73 3.60 9.49
CA SER A 144 13.00 4.14 10.64
C SER A 144 11.69 4.80 10.21
N HIS A 145 10.65 4.66 11.01
CA HIS A 145 9.33 5.19 10.69
C HIS A 145 8.43 5.34 11.92
N THR A 146 7.38 6.12 11.76
CA THR A 146 6.35 6.31 12.80
C THR A 146 5.15 5.42 12.54
N ILE A 147 4.64 4.82 13.60
CA ILE A 147 3.51 3.91 13.59
C ILE A 147 2.44 4.46 14.52
N ILE A 148 1.19 4.48 14.07
CA ILE A 148 0.04 4.78 14.94
C ILE A 148 -0.98 3.68 14.79
N ILE A 149 -1.44 3.13 15.91
CA ILE A 149 -2.50 2.11 15.96
C ILE A 149 -3.68 2.59 16.82
N ASN A 150 -4.87 2.08 16.54
CA ASN A 150 -6.04 2.28 17.39
C ASN A 150 -6.13 1.19 18.48
N ASN A 151 -7.15 1.29 19.33
CA ASN A 151 -7.44 0.33 20.41
C ASN A 151 -7.83 -1.08 19.95
N ASN A 152 -8.13 -1.27 18.67
CA ASN A 152 -8.36 -2.58 18.08
C ASN A 152 -7.06 -3.21 17.54
N GLY A 153 -5.94 -2.48 17.56
CA GLY A 153 -4.68 -2.91 16.96
C GLY A 153 -4.61 -2.68 15.45
N PHE A 154 -5.55 -1.92 14.87
CA PHE A 154 -5.51 -1.56 13.45
C PHE A 154 -4.54 -0.39 13.23
N VAL A 155 -3.78 -0.48 12.15
CA VAL A 155 -2.82 0.52 11.72
C VAL A 155 -3.53 1.73 11.13
N ILE A 156 -3.33 2.88 11.76
CA ILE A 156 -3.76 4.20 11.27
C ILE A 156 -2.68 4.80 10.37
N LEU A 157 -1.43 4.73 10.80
CA LEU A 157 -0.29 5.32 10.12
C LEU A 157 0.86 4.33 10.09
N HIS A 158 1.36 4.02 8.90
CA HIS A 158 2.55 3.24 8.64
C HIS A 158 3.00 3.52 7.19
N PRO A 159 4.30 3.60 6.87
CA PRO A 159 4.79 3.91 5.52
C PRO A 159 4.30 2.92 4.46
N LYS A 160 4.28 1.61 4.79
CA LYS A 160 3.85 0.55 3.87
C LYS A 160 2.33 0.30 3.86
N ASN A 161 1.53 1.05 4.61
CA ASN A 161 0.07 0.87 4.60
C ASN A 161 -0.53 1.41 3.30
N LYS A 162 -1.10 0.54 2.47
CA LYS A 162 -1.77 0.90 1.21
C LYS A 162 -3.17 1.42 1.50
N ILE A 163 -3.26 2.72 1.75
CA ILE A 163 -4.52 3.36 2.17
C ILE A 163 -5.50 3.50 0.99
N GLN A 164 -5.00 3.55 -0.25
CA GLN A 164 -5.81 3.67 -1.46
C GLN A 164 -5.36 2.61 -2.47
N ASN A 165 -6.17 1.58 -2.64
CA ASN A 165 -6.13 0.75 -3.83
C ASN A 165 -7.16 1.37 -4.80
N GLU A 166 -6.73 1.79 -5.99
CA GLU A 166 -7.48 2.63 -6.97
C GLU A 166 -8.95 2.25 -7.25
N TYR A 167 -9.43 1.08 -6.83
CA TYR A 167 -10.75 0.53 -7.13
C TYR A 167 -11.57 0.10 -5.89
N LEU A 168 -11.05 0.21 -4.67
CA LEU A 168 -11.71 -0.29 -3.46
C LEU A 168 -12.37 0.85 -2.66
N PRO A 169 -13.68 0.76 -2.35
CA PRO A 169 -14.42 1.85 -1.69
C PRO A 169 -14.08 2.03 -0.20
N LEU A 170 -13.44 1.04 0.45
CA LEU A 170 -12.96 1.11 1.83
C LEU A 170 -11.62 0.37 1.92
N PRO A 171 -10.62 0.92 2.64
CA PRO A 171 -9.37 0.19 2.89
C PRO A 171 -9.67 -1.02 3.79
N PRO A 172 -8.96 -2.15 3.63
CA PRO A 172 -9.03 -3.21 4.63
C PRO A 172 -8.44 -2.70 5.95
N ASN A 173 -9.07 -3.04 7.07
CA ASN A 173 -8.47 -2.86 8.39
C ASN A 173 -7.28 -3.82 8.51
N VAL A 174 -6.08 -3.28 8.61
CA VAL A 174 -4.83 -4.07 8.72
C VAL A 174 -4.36 -4.06 10.16
N TYR A 175 -4.06 -5.23 10.70
CA TYR A 175 -3.46 -5.35 12.03
C TYR A 175 -1.98 -4.98 11.99
N PHE A 176 -1.46 -4.48 13.11
CA PHE A 176 -0.05 -4.14 13.28
C PHE A 176 0.89 -5.31 12.93
N GLU A 177 0.63 -6.50 13.42
CA GLU A 177 1.48 -7.68 13.19
C GLU A 177 1.45 -8.19 11.73
N ASP A 178 0.48 -7.76 10.93
CA ASP A 178 0.35 -8.14 9.52
C ASP A 178 1.13 -7.19 8.59
N ILE A 179 1.64 -6.07 9.11
CA ILE A 179 2.45 -5.10 8.36
C ILE A 179 3.90 -5.03 8.84
N GLU A 180 4.12 -5.25 10.14
CA GLU A 180 5.44 -5.34 10.75
C GLU A 180 5.94 -6.77 10.73
N PHE A 181 6.63 -7.13 9.65
CA PHE A 181 7.11 -8.50 9.42
C PHE A 181 8.29 -8.87 10.33
N SER A 182 8.03 -9.12 11.61
CA SER A 182 9.03 -9.60 12.57
C SER A 182 9.55 -10.99 12.19
N VAL A 183 10.86 -11.21 12.32
CA VAL A 183 11.49 -12.53 12.09
C VAL A 183 10.84 -13.61 12.94
N ASN A 184 10.58 -13.31 14.21
CA ASN A 184 9.76 -14.13 15.10
C ASN A 184 8.38 -13.48 15.25
N LYS A 185 7.34 -14.13 14.70
CA LYS A 185 5.95 -13.60 14.65
C LYS A 185 5.39 -13.19 16.02
N ASN A 186 5.91 -13.73 17.12
CA ASN A 186 5.46 -13.37 18.46
C ASN A 186 5.95 -11.99 18.92
N ASP A 187 7.05 -11.47 18.36
CA ASP A 187 7.64 -10.21 18.82
C ASP A 187 6.75 -9.02 18.45
N ALA A 188 6.25 -8.97 17.21
CA ALA A 188 5.28 -7.95 16.78
C ALA A 188 3.95 -8.06 17.56
N LYS A 189 3.47 -9.28 17.81
CA LYS A 189 2.27 -9.51 18.64
C LYS A 189 2.46 -8.98 20.07
N ASN A 190 3.57 -9.32 20.71
CA ASN A 190 3.90 -8.87 22.07
C ASN A 190 4.03 -7.35 22.14
N LEU A 191 4.67 -6.72 21.15
CA LEU A 191 4.77 -5.26 21.08
C LEU A 191 3.39 -4.62 20.98
N LYS A 192 2.53 -5.11 20.07
CA LYS A 192 1.15 -4.62 19.96
C LYS A 192 0.40 -4.74 21.28
N GLU A 193 0.51 -5.89 21.96
CA GLU A 193 -0.17 -6.09 23.25
C GLU A 193 0.26 -5.07 24.31
N ARG A 194 1.57 -4.79 24.40
CA ARG A 194 2.11 -3.79 25.33
C ARG A 194 1.64 -2.37 24.99
N MET A 195 1.64 -2.02 23.70
CA MET A 195 1.08 -0.75 23.22
C MET A 195 -0.39 -0.64 23.61
N LEU A 196 -1.21 -1.66 23.32
CA LEU A 196 -2.63 -1.66 23.63
C LEU A 196 -2.94 -1.65 25.14
N LYS A 197 -2.03 -2.14 25.99
CA LYS A 197 -2.12 -2.00 27.45
C LYS A 197 -1.80 -0.58 27.95
N GLY A 198 -1.36 0.32 27.07
CA GLY A 198 -0.97 1.68 27.42
C GLY A 198 0.35 1.76 28.17
N GLU A 199 1.24 0.79 27.99
CA GLU A 199 2.59 0.83 28.54
C GLU A 199 3.45 1.86 27.79
N ASN A 200 4.38 2.48 28.51
CA ASN A 200 5.44 3.30 27.93
C ASN A 200 6.73 2.49 28.00
N GLY A 201 7.45 2.36 26.89
CA GLY A 201 8.72 1.66 26.91
C GLY A 201 9.34 1.50 25.54
N SER A 202 10.32 0.60 25.51
CA SER A 202 10.97 0.19 24.28
C SER A 202 10.94 -1.34 24.10
N SER A 203 11.10 -1.77 22.86
CA SER A 203 11.28 -3.17 22.47
C SER A 203 12.15 -3.23 21.22
N SER A 204 13.16 -4.08 21.21
CA SER A 204 14.04 -4.26 20.05
C SER A 204 13.89 -5.66 19.49
N PHE A 205 13.65 -5.77 18.19
CA PHE A 205 13.65 -7.04 17.47
C PHE A 205 13.94 -6.81 16.00
N THR A 206 14.28 -7.89 15.31
CA THR A 206 14.61 -7.86 13.89
C THR A 206 13.34 -7.98 13.05
N THR A 207 13.22 -7.11 12.04
CA THR A 207 12.09 -7.11 11.10
C THR A 207 12.58 -7.17 9.66
N TYR A 208 11.68 -7.64 8.79
CA TYR A 208 11.88 -7.62 7.36
C TYR A 208 11.27 -6.38 6.75
N TRP A 209 12.09 -5.58 6.08
CA TRP A 209 11.65 -4.47 5.26
C TRP A 209 11.52 -4.92 3.81
N VAL A 210 10.34 -4.75 3.23
CA VAL A 210 10.05 -5.08 1.84
C VAL A 210 10.14 -3.83 0.97
N SER A 211 10.89 -3.91 -0.12
CA SER A 211 11.00 -2.84 -1.10
C SER A 211 9.66 -2.60 -1.81
N GLU A 212 9.44 -1.38 -2.33
CA GLU A 212 8.16 -1.01 -2.95
C GLU A 212 7.80 -1.87 -4.18
N ASN A 213 8.81 -2.34 -4.91
CA ASN A 213 8.63 -3.22 -6.07
C ASN A 213 8.44 -4.70 -5.70
N TYR A 214 8.43 -5.05 -4.41
CA TYR A 214 8.31 -6.44 -3.92
C TYR A 214 9.35 -7.40 -4.52
N ARG A 215 10.58 -6.92 -4.74
CA ARG A 215 11.70 -7.75 -5.23
C ARG A 215 12.82 -7.91 -4.22
N MET A 216 13.03 -6.92 -3.37
CA MET A 216 14.06 -6.95 -2.34
C MET A 216 13.41 -7.06 -0.97
N ILE A 217 14.03 -7.87 -0.13
CA ILE A 217 13.74 -7.95 1.30
C ILE A 217 15.04 -7.68 2.05
N VAL A 218 14.97 -6.89 3.11
CA VAL A 218 16.11 -6.50 3.93
C VAL A 218 15.79 -6.85 5.37
N GLU A 219 16.77 -7.42 6.07
CA GLU A 219 16.67 -7.72 7.49
C GLU A 219 17.28 -6.55 8.28
N ASN A 220 16.47 -5.89 9.10
CA ASN A 220 16.89 -4.73 9.88
C ASN A 220 16.58 -4.94 11.36
N ASN A 221 17.53 -4.58 12.21
CA ASN A 221 17.29 -4.49 13.65
C ASN A 221 16.62 -3.16 13.94
N ILE A 222 15.42 -3.22 14.53
CA ILE A 222 14.63 -2.04 14.84
C ILE A 222 14.35 -1.99 16.34
N THR A 223 14.58 -0.82 16.92
CA THR A 223 14.16 -0.49 18.28
C THR A 223 12.90 0.36 18.23
N TYR A 224 11.80 -0.19 18.73
CA TYR A 224 10.50 0.48 18.82
C TYR A 224 10.38 1.19 20.16
N TYR A 225 10.17 2.51 20.12
CA TYR A 225 9.84 3.34 21.28
C TYR A 225 8.37 3.71 21.23
N PHE A 226 7.58 3.27 22.21
CA PHE A 226 6.13 3.41 22.15
C PHE A 226 5.53 4.01 23.41
N SER A 227 4.43 4.74 23.21
CA SER A 227 3.67 5.42 24.26
C SER A 227 2.22 5.63 23.81
N PRO A 228 1.23 5.59 24.72
CA PRO A 228 -0.12 6.04 24.43
C PRO A 228 -0.14 7.53 24.13
N ILE A 229 -1.06 7.95 23.25
CA ILE A 229 -1.33 9.35 22.96
C ILE A 229 -2.34 9.87 23.99
N ASN A 230 -1.88 10.75 24.87
CA ASN A 230 -2.67 11.32 25.95
C ASN A 230 -4.02 11.89 25.45
N GLY A 231 -5.10 11.55 26.15
CA GLY A 231 -6.45 12.04 25.83
C GLY A 231 -7.15 11.30 24.68
N THR A 232 -6.53 10.28 24.07
CA THR A 232 -7.12 9.50 22.98
C THR A 232 -7.00 7.99 23.24
N ASN A 233 -7.65 7.16 22.41
CA ASN A 233 -7.45 5.71 22.41
C ASN A 233 -6.47 5.27 21.31
N LEU A 234 -5.51 6.13 20.99
CA LEU A 234 -4.47 5.90 19.99
C LEU A 234 -3.13 5.65 20.67
N PHE A 235 -2.31 4.83 20.03
CA PHE A 235 -0.98 4.50 20.51
C PHE A 235 0.02 4.78 19.39
N ALA A 236 1.10 5.48 19.74
CA ALA A 236 2.17 5.81 18.79
C ALA A 236 3.42 5.01 19.12
N SER A 237 4.15 4.62 18.08
CA SER A 237 5.49 4.06 18.17
C SER A 237 6.41 4.74 17.18
N LEU A 238 7.63 5.01 17.61
CA LEU A 238 8.76 5.40 16.77
C LEU A 238 9.64 4.16 16.59
N ALA A 239 9.66 3.61 15.39
CA ALA A 239 10.55 2.52 15.00
C ALA A 239 11.87 3.13 14.52
N MET A 240 12.97 2.85 15.23
CA MET A 240 14.30 3.34 14.89
C MET A 240 15.17 2.17 14.41
N SER A 241 15.65 2.24 13.16
CA SER A 241 16.58 1.28 12.59
C SER A 241 18.02 1.59 13.01
N ASP A 242 18.83 0.57 13.29
CA ASP A 242 20.25 0.72 13.64
C ASP A 242 21.05 1.50 12.57
N VAL A 243 20.61 1.44 11.31
CA VAL A 243 21.28 2.10 10.19
C VAL A 243 20.96 3.61 10.09
N ASP A 244 19.85 4.03 10.70
CA ASP A 244 19.33 5.40 10.60
C ASP A 244 19.60 6.24 11.86
N ILE A 245 20.27 5.69 12.88
CA ILE A 245 20.54 6.37 14.16
C ILE A 245 21.31 7.69 13.98
N ASN A 246 22.18 7.75 12.97
CA ASN A 246 23.06 8.89 12.75
C ASN A 246 22.55 9.78 11.61
N TYR A 247 22.47 11.08 11.87
CA TYR A 247 22.12 12.10 10.88
C TYR A 247 23.21 13.17 10.79
N ILE A 248 23.06 14.08 9.82
CA ILE A 248 24.01 15.17 9.59
C ILE A 248 23.32 16.50 9.83
N GLU A 249 24.00 17.32 10.62
CA GLU A 249 23.64 18.71 10.87
C GLU A 249 24.72 19.61 10.26
N LEU A 250 24.28 20.63 9.52
CA LEU A 250 25.17 21.54 8.82
C LEU A 250 25.31 22.85 9.59
N SER A 251 26.54 23.39 9.65
CA SER A 251 26.80 24.70 10.23
C SER A 251 26.35 25.83 9.28
N ARG A 252 25.72 26.87 9.83
CA ARG A 252 25.24 28.06 9.06
C ARG A 252 26.30 28.73 8.18
N THR A 253 27.55 28.79 8.64
CA THR A 253 28.66 29.38 7.86
C THR A 253 28.85 28.69 6.52
N LEU A 254 28.90 27.36 6.54
CA LEU A 254 29.00 26.53 5.33
C LEU A 254 27.78 26.72 4.43
N CYS A 255 26.58 26.81 5.01
CA CYS A 255 25.35 27.02 4.25
C CYS A 255 25.38 28.35 3.48
N ASN A 256 25.84 29.43 4.10
CA ASN A 256 25.95 30.74 3.45
C ASN A 256 26.97 30.75 2.31
N ASP A 257 28.14 30.14 2.50
CA ASP A 257 29.19 30.04 1.46
C ASP A 257 28.74 29.23 0.24
N HIS A 258 27.73 28.38 0.42
CA HIS A 258 27.19 27.49 -0.61
C HIS A 258 25.80 27.91 -1.10
N PHE A 259 25.17 28.92 -0.50
CA PHE A 259 23.78 29.32 -0.77
C PHE A 259 23.56 29.66 -2.25
N ALA A 260 24.34 30.61 -2.78
CA ALA A 260 24.23 31.05 -4.18
C ALA A 260 24.52 29.92 -5.18
N ARG A 261 25.51 29.07 -4.89
CA ARG A 261 25.86 27.92 -5.74
C ARG A 261 24.79 26.81 -5.70
N GLY A 262 24.19 26.59 -4.53
CA GLY A 262 23.09 25.63 -4.38
C GLY A 262 21.85 26.07 -5.16
N LEU A 263 21.57 27.38 -5.17
CA LEU A 263 20.47 27.96 -5.93
C LEU A 263 20.71 27.87 -7.45
N ASP A 264 21.93 28.14 -7.90
CA ASP A 264 22.33 27.96 -9.30
C ASP A 264 22.26 26.48 -9.73
N ALA A 265 22.66 25.56 -8.84
CA ALA A 265 22.57 24.12 -9.06
C ALA A 265 21.14 23.59 -9.27
N MET A 266 20.12 24.30 -8.81
CA MET A 266 18.72 23.96 -9.05
C MET A 266 18.25 24.37 -10.46
N LEU A 267 19.01 25.19 -11.19
CA LEU A 267 18.75 25.47 -12.60
C LEU A 267 19.18 24.28 -13.46
N THR A 268 18.43 24.08 -14.54
CA THR A 268 18.78 23.15 -15.62
C THR A 268 19.34 23.94 -16.80
N PRO A 269 20.64 24.28 -16.85
CA PRO A 269 21.22 24.79 -18.09
C PRO A 269 21.24 23.65 -19.11
N ASN A 270 20.60 23.86 -20.26
CA ASN A 270 20.80 23.00 -21.43
C ASN A 270 22.25 23.21 -21.89
N ILE A 271 23.05 22.15 -21.90
CA ILE A 271 24.42 22.21 -22.41
C ILE A 271 24.33 22.12 -23.93
N THR A 272 24.43 23.27 -24.60
CA THR A 272 24.59 23.31 -26.06
C THR A 272 26.07 23.29 -26.38
N GLU A 273 26.57 22.21 -26.96
CA GLU A 273 27.88 22.26 -27.64
C GLU A 273 27.77 23.14 -28.89
N ASN A 274 28.82 23.94 -29.12
CA ASN A 274 28.91 24.91 -30.20
C ASN A 274 28.63 24.29 -31.59
N GLY A 275 27.40 24.47 -32.10
CA GLY A 275 27.09 24.36 -33.51
C GLY A 275 26.73 22.96 -34.06
N THR A 276 26.67 21.92 -33.23
CA THR A 276 26.14 20.60 -33.61
C THR A 276 24.96 20.23 -32.72
N GLN A 277 23.89 19.70 -33.31
CA GLN A 277 22.58 19.45 -32.70
C GLN A 277 22.55 18.27 -31.69
N ASN A 278 23.52 18.17 -30.77
CA ASN A 278 23.46 17.22 -29.67
C ASN A 278 23.17 17.96 -28.37
N ILE A 279 21.88 18.18 -28.08
CA ILE A 279 21.43 18.78 -26.82
C ILE A 279 21.43 17.66 -25.76
N LEU A 280 22.40 17.68 -24.86
CA LEU A 280 22.36 16.84 -23.65
C LEU A 280 21.37 17.48 -22.68
N TYR A 281 20.31 16.74 -22.36
CA TYR A 281 19.27 17.21 -21.44
C TYR A 281 19.69 16.90 -20.01
N THR A 282 19.69 17.92 -19.16
CA THR A 282 19.85 17.75 -17.71
C THR A 282 18.54 18.09 -17.01
N TYR A 283 18.22 17.34 -15.97
CA TYR A 283 17.00 17.52 -15.19
C TYR A 283 17.31 17.45 -13.70
N VAL A 284 16.77 18.38 -12.92
CA VAL A 284 16.88 18.41 -11.47
C VAL A 284 15.51 18.16 -10.86
N ASP A 285 15.46 17.18 -9.97
CA ASP A 285 14.27 16.86 -9.20
C ASP A 285 14.49 17.26 -7.73
N ILE A 286 13.41 17.37 -6.96
CA ILE A 286 13.42 17.46 -5.48
C ILE A 286 12.28 16.59 -4.90
N PRO A 287 12.46 15.97 -3.72
CA PRO A 287 11.39 15.20 -3.11
C PRO A 287 10.25 16.14 -2.68
N PRO A 288 9.01 15.63 -2.57
CA PRO A 288 7.87 16.40 -2.08
C PRO A 288 7.90 16.56 -0.55
N TRP A 289 8.96 17.19 -0.03
CA TRP A 289 9.08 17.58 1.37
C TRP A 289 8.56 19.00 1.60
N ASP A 290 8.17 19.31 2.84
CA ASP A 290 7.66 20.63 3.21
C ASP A 290 8.81 21.60 3.50
N PHE A 291 9.60 21.93 2.46
CA PHE A 291 10.74 22.85 2.59
C PHE A 291 10.35 24.22 3.13
N CYS A 292 9.28 24.77 2.58
CA CYS A 292 8.79 26.09 2.89
C CYS A 292 7.26 26.09 2.77
N ASN A 293 6.59 26.87 3.61
CA ASN A 293 5.15 27.08 3.51
C ASN A 293 4.83 28.04 2.36
N ILE A 294 4.92 27.54 1.12
CA ILE A 294 4.61 28.31 -0.09
C ILE A 294 3.10 28.23 -0.33
N ALA A 295 2.41 29.37 -0.24
CA ALA A 295 1.01 29.47 -0.61
C ALA A 295 0.87 29.43 -2.14
N ILE A 296 0.77 28.22 -2.72
CA ILE A 296 0.55 28.06 -4.15
C ILE A 296 -0.96 28.21 -4.42
N SER A 297 -1.40 29.40 -4.83
CA SER A 297 -2.75 29.62 -5.35
C SER A 297 -2.87 29.01 -6.75
N ARG A 298 -3.08 27.70 -6.86
CA ARG A 298 -3.61 27.13 -8.11
C ARG A 298 -5.12 27.37 -8.12
N ASN A 299 -5.62 28.04 -9.16
CA ASN A 299 -7.03 28.43 -9.34
C ASN A 299 -8.04 27.26 -9.42
N ASP A 300 -7.65 26.03 -9.09
CA ASP A 300 -8.58 24.90 -8.96
C ASP A 300 -9.20 24.94 -7.56
N ALA A 301 -10.35 25.61 -7.47
CA ALA A 301 -11.14 25.80 -6.26
C ALA A 301 -11.79 24.51 -5.69
N THR A 302 -11.21 23.33 -5.94
CA THR A 302 -11.76 22.03 -5.51
C THR A 302 -10.76 21.13 -4.80
N VAL A 303 -9.55 21.61 -4.50
CA VAL A 303 -8.51 20.71 -4.00
C VAL A 303 -7.79 21.33 -2.80
N ASP A 304 -8.21 20.95 -1.58
CA ASP A 304 -7.48 21.11 -0.31
C ASP A 304 -6.15 20.30 -0.32
N VAL A 305 -5.45 20.15 -1.45
CA VAL A 305 -4.15 19.49 -1.53
C VAL A 305 -3.10 20.58 -1.43
N LYS A 306 -2.31 20.55 -0.36
CA LYS A 306 -1.03 21.26 -0.32
C LYS A 306 -0.18 20.69 -1.45
N VAL A 307 -0.09 21.43 -2.56
CA VAL A 307 0.75 21.09 -3.69
C VAL A 307 2.19 21.35 -3.26
N TYR A 308 3.02 20.31 -3.20
CA TYR A 308 4.45 20.51 -2.95
C TYR A 308 5.06 21.29 -4.11
N PRO A 309 5.90 22.30 -3.81
CA PRO A 309 6.49 23.12 -4.85
C PRO A 309 7.36 22.27 -5.77
N ASN A 310 7.27 22.50 -7.07
CA ASN A 310 8.24 21.96 -8.02
C ASN A 310 9.61 22.61 -7.78
N THR A 311 10.70 22.00 -8.28
CA THR A 311 12.08 22.54 -8.18
C THR A 311 12.15 24.03 -8.52
N ASN A 312 11.53 24.43 -9.62
CA ASN A 312 11.52 25.83 -10.08
C ASN A 312 10.75 26.76 -9.13
N GLU A 313 9.61 26.31 -8.60
CA GLU A 313 8.77 27.12 -7.68
C GLU A 313 9.51 27.35 -6.35
N LEU A 314 10.16 26.31 -5.81
CA LEU A 314 10.98 26.44 -4.60
C LEU A 314 12.19 27.34 -4.85
N GLN A 315 12.84 27.19 -6.00
CA GLN A 315 13.98 28.01 -6.37
C GLN A 315 13.60 29.49 -6.48
N ASP A 316 12.51 29.81 -7.18
CA ASP A 316 12.06 31.19 -7.36
C ASP A 316 11.69 31.84 -6.02
N PHE A 317 11.14 31.07 -5.09
CA PHE A 317 10.92 31.52 -3.72
C PHE A 317 12.23 31.82 -3.00
N LEU A 318 13.21 30.91 -3.06
CA LEU A 318 14.50 31.05 -2.38
C LEU A 318 15.38 32.17 -2.99
N LYS A 319 15.21 32.51 -4.27
CA LYS A 319 15.88 33.65 -4.93
C LYS A 319 15.60 35.01 -4.28
N SER A 320 14.49 35.14 -3.56
CA SER A 320 14.15 36.38 -2.86
C SER A 320 15.06 36.66 -1.65
N TYR A 321 15.81 35.66 -1.19
CA TYR A 321 16.71 35.74 -0.05
C TYR A 321 18.17 35.70 -0.49
N SER A 322 19.04 36.34 0.29
CA SER A 322 20.49 36.36 0.04
C SER A 322 21.29 35.41 0.92
N THR A 323 20.78 35.09 2.12
CA THR A 323 21.43 34.27 3.15
C THR A 323 20.41 33.39 3.87
N ILE A 324 20.86 32.31 4.49
CA ILE A 324 19.96 31.37 5.20
C ILE A 324 19.31 32.04 6.42
N GLU A 325 19.99 32.98 7.09
CA GLU A 325 19.46 33.68 8.27
C GLU A 325 18.26 34.58 7.96
N GLN A 326 18.03 34.92 6.70
CA GLN A 326 16.86 35.68 6.27
C GLN A 326 15.61 34.79 6.14
N ILE A 327 15.78 33.47 6.16
CA ILE A 327 14.73 32.46 5.98
C ILE A 327 14.27 31.96 7.36
N THR A 328 13.71 32.85 8.20
CA THR A 328 13.46 32.52 9.62
C THR A 328 12.02 32.14 9.96
N GLU A 329 11.02 32.53 9.15
CA GLU A 329 9.61 32.33 9.54
C GLU A 329 8.81 31.43 8.57
N SER A 330 9.32 31.14 7.37
CA SER A 330 8.56 30.44 6.32
C SER A 330 9.07 29.04 5.97
N CYS A 331 10.26 28.65 6.44
CA CYS A 331 10.92 27.39 6.08
C CYS A 331 11.71 26.80 7.27
N GLU A 332 11.61 25.50 7.52
CA GLU A 332 12.57 24.55 6.97
C GLU A 332 14.11 24.71 7.11
N GLU A 333 14.70 25.45 8.06
CA GLU A 333 16.15 25.80 8.00
C GLU A 333 17.08 24.61 7.72
N ASN A 334 17.00 23.52 8.50
CA ASN A 334 17.89 22.36 8.35
C ASN A 334 17.70 21.65 7.01
N LEU A 335 16.46 21.50 6.57
CA LEU A 335 16.09 20.82 5.34
C LEU A 335 16.53 21.61 4.10
N VAL A 336 16.31 22.94 4.10
CA VAL A 336 16.76 23.85 3.04
C VAL A 336 18.29 23.91 3.01
N SER A 337 18.94 23.98 4.17
CA SER A 337 20.39 23.96 4.29
C SER A 337 20.99 22.68 3.70
N ASN A 338 20.43 21.52 4.05
CA ASN A 338 20.84 20.23 3.51
C ASN A 338 20.68 20.15 1.99
N LEU A 339 19.58 20.66 1.45
CA LEU A 339 19.33 20.72 0.01
C LEU A 339 20.37 21.58 -0.71
N LEU A 340 20.54 22.83 -0.28
CA LEU A 340 21.41 23.80 -0.98
C LEU A 340 22.87 23.41 -0.92
N VAL A 341 23.37 22.96 0.24
CA VAL A 341 24.76 22.51 0.38
C VAL A 341 24.99 21.26 -0.47
N SER A 342 24.10 20.26 -0.40
CA SER A 342 24.21 19.04 -1.21
C SER A 342 24.18 19.36 -2.71
N ALA A 343 23.26 20.22 -3.14
CA ALA A 343 23.13 20.67 -4.53
C ALA A 343 24.41 21.35 -5.02
N SER A 344 24.98 22.26 -4.22
CA SER A 344 26.18 23.00 -4.59
C SER A 344 27.43 22.11 -4.74
N LEU A 345 27.57 21.10 -3.88
CA LEU A 345 28.68 20.14 -3.90
C LEU A 345 28.58 19.24 -5.12
N VAL A 346 27.39 18.69 -5.37
CA VAL A 346 27.12 17.87 -6.55
C VAL A 346 27.32 18.69 -7.82
N PHE A 347 26.78 19.90 -7.90
CA PHE A 347 26.91 20.74 -9.07
C PHE A 347 28.35 21.06 -9.43
N LYS A 348 29.19 21.39 -8.44
CA LYS A 348 30.61 21.64 -8.66
C LYS A 348 31.32 20.39 -9.20
N HIS A 349 31.29 19.30 -8.44
CA HIS A 349 32.07 18.12 -8.76
C HIS A 349 31.54 17.35 -9.97
N VAL A 350 30.22 17.24 -10.11
CA VAL A 350 29.63 16.50 -11.23
C VAL A 350 29.75 17.28 -12.53
N ASN A 351 29.65 18.62 -12.53
CA ASN A 351 29.92 19.37 -13.77
C ASN A 351 31.36 19.16 -14.24
N GLU A 352 32.34 19.28 -13.33
CA GLU A 352 33.76 19.04 -13.64
C GLU A 352 33.96 17.63 -14.24
N SER A 353 33.52 16.58 -13.55
CA SER A 353 33.64 15.19 -14.04
C SER A 353 32.82 14.91 -15.30
N TRP A 354 31.68 15.57 -15.49
CA TRP A 354 30.82 15.39 -16.67
C TRP A 354 31.47 15.99 -17.92
N TYR A 355 32.07 17.18 -17.81
CA TYR A 355 32.81 17.78 -18.92
C TYR A 355 34.04 16.96 -19.30
N GLU A 356 34.75 16.39 -18.33
CA GLU A 356 35.85 15.45 -18.58
C GLU A 356 35.36 14.19 -19.33
N TYR A 357 34.26 13.60 -18.87
CA TYR A 357 33.65 12.43 -19.53
C TYR A 357 33.28 12.71 -20.99
N LEU A 358 32.62 13.86 -21.26
CA LEU A 358 32.27 14.27 -22.62
C LEU A 358 33.48 14.56 -23.50
N ALA A 359 34.60 15.00 -22.92
CA ALA A 359 35.84 15.22 -23.65
C ALA A 359 36.57 13.91 -24.00
N GLU A 360 36.47 12.88 -23.16
CA GLU A 360 37.14 11.58 -23.35
C GLU A 360 36.33 10.59 -24.21
N LYS A 361 35.01 10.53 -24.02
CA LYS A 361 34.09 9.59 -24.68
C LYS A 361 33.25 10.31 -25.72
N GLN A 362 33.05 9.70 -26.89
CA GLN A 362 32.10 10.23 -27.89
C GLN A 362 30.72 10.42 -27.23
N PRO A 363 29.98 11.48 -27.57
CA PRO A 363 28.75 11.89 -26.87
C PRO A 363 27.58 10.89 -26.96
N LEU A 364 27.71 9.80 -27.73
CA LEU A 364 26.72 8.73 -27.83
C LEU A 364 27.39 7.38 -27.51
N ASP A 365 27.54 7.08 -26.22
CA ASP A 365 27.83 5.72 -25.79
C ASP A 365 26.51 4.93 -25.80
N PRO A 366 26.30 3.93 -26.69
CA PRO A 366 25.06 3.18 -26.77
C PRO A 366 24.79 2.32 -25.54
N ASP A 367 25.80 2.08 -24.70
CA ASP A 367 25.67 1.21 -23.54
C ASP A 367 25.06 1.92 -22.33
N PHE A 368 25.00 3.26 -22.33
CA PHE A 368 24.44 4.05 -21.25
C PHE A 368 23.34 4.99 -21.75
N THR A 369 22.22 5.06 -21.02
CA THR A 369 21.09 5.94 -21.41
C THR A 369 20.96 7.17 -20.53
N SER A 370 21.15 7.03 -19.23
CA SER A 370 21.08 8.12 -18.27
C SER A 370 22.08 7.91 -17.13
N LEU A 371 22.62 9.01 -16.61
CA LEU A 371 23.36 9.06 -15.36
C LEU A 371 22.58 9.89 -14.35
N PHE A 372 22.68 9.56 -13.08
CA PHE A 372 22.07 10.34 -12.03
C PHE A 372 22.94 10.41 -10.79
N VAL A 373 22.77 11.50 -10.04
CA VAL A 373 23.37 11.69 -8.72
C VAL A 373 22.28 12.20 -7.80
N GLY A 374 21.88 11.36 -6.84
CA GLY A 374 20.97 11.70 -5.76
C GLY A 374 21.72 11.93 -4.46
N THR A 375 21.24 12.85 -3.65
CA THR A 375 21.80 13.15 -2.32
C THR A 375 20.76 12.97 -1.22
N ARG A 376 21.22 12.66 0.00
CA ARG A 376 20.37 12.59 1.20
C ARG A 376 19.64 13.91 1.47
N GLY A 377 20.23 15.04 1.11
CA GLY A 377 19.64 16.37 1.29
C GLY A 377 18.46 16.70 0.36
N GLY A 378 17.99 15.78 -0.48
CA GLY A 378 16.85 16.03 -1.35
C GLY A 378 17.21 16.68 -2.69
N TYR A 379 18.47 16.67 -3.11
CA TYR A 379 18.88 17.05 -4.48
C TYR A 379 19.15 15.80 -5.34
N THR A 380 18.51 15.70 -6.50
CA THR A 380 18.83 14.67 -7.52
C THR A 380 18.95 15.31 -8.88
N ARG A 381 20.04 15.02 -9.58
CA ARG A 381 20.28 15.48 -10.95
C ARG A 381 20.43 14.30 -11.89
N TYR A 382 19.75 14.36 -13.03
CA TYR A 382 19.79 13.41 -14.12
C TYR A 382 20.49 14.02 -15.34
N PHE A 383 21.28 13.22 -16.03
CA PHE A 383 21.95 13.53 -17.29
C PHE A 383 21.50 12.48 -18.31
N PHE A 384 20.85 12.90 -19.39
CA PHE A 384 20.38 12.00 -20.43
C PHE A 384 21.37 12.00 -21.61
N ILE A 385 21.82 10.81 -22.01
CA ILE A 385 22.75 10.61 -23.13
C ILE A 385 21.97 10.35 -24.42
N ASN A 386 21.17 9.27 -24.44
CA ASN A 386 20.53 8.76 -25.66
C ASN A 386 18.99 8.78 -25.65
N SER A 387 18.36 9.24 -24.56
CA SER A 387 16.89 9.27 -24.44
C SER A 387 16.34 10.69 -24.58
N THR A 388 15.37 10.87 -25.47
CA THR A 388 14.44 12.01 -25.49
C THR A 388 13.18 11.74 -24.69
N ASP A 389 12.92 10.46 -24.36
CA ASP A 389 11.77 10.01 -23.60
C ASP A 389 12.10 10.17 -22.12
N ILE A 390 11.90 11.39 -21.63
CA ILE A 390 11.86 11.69 -20.21
C ILE A 390 10.57 11.02 -19.72
N SER A 391 10.62 9.77 -19.27
CA SER A 391 9.49 9.21 -18.53
C SER A 391 9.43 9.98 -17.20
N ARG A 392 8.62 11.06 -17.21
CA ARG A 392 8.49 12.08 -16.17
C ARG A 392 7.68 11.57 -14.97
N GLN A 393 7.84 10.31 -14.58
CA GLN A 393 7.33 9.92 -13.28
C GLN A 393 8.31 10.49 -12.26
N ARG A 394 7.94 11.64 -11.69
CA ARG A 394 8.55 12.12 -10.44
C ARG A 394 8.57 10.91 -9.52
N ASP A 395 9.76 10.49 -9.12
CA ASP A 395 9.90 9.51 -8.06
C ASP A 395 9.47 10.23 -6.78
N LEU A 396 8.18 10.14 -6.48
CA LEU A 396 7.52 10.88 -5.39
C LEU A 396 8.15 10.57 -4.03
N LEU A 397 8.97 9.52 -3.93
CA LEU A 397 9.54 9.08 -2.68
C LEU A 397 11.07 9.13 -2.70
N ARG A 398 11.77 8.94 -3.84
CA ARG A 398 13.24 8.74 -3.94
C ARG A 398 13.80 7.58 -3.12
N VAL A 399 12.99 7.07 -2.20
CA VAL A 399 13.35 6.17 -1.13
C VAL A 399 13.91 4.88 -1.72
N SER A 400 13.42 4.40 -2.87
CA SER A 400 13.88 3.14 -3.49
C SER A 400 15.39 3.11 -3.81
N ILE A 401 15.96 4.18 -4.39
CA ILE A 401 17.38 4.21 -4.76
C ILE A 401 18.27 4.16 -3.51
N PHE A 402 17.86 4.86 -2.45
CA PHE A 402 18.61 4.93 -1.20
C PHE A 402 18.36 3.70 -0.32
N GLU A 403 17.14 3.14 -0.27
CA GLU A 403 16.83 1.90 0.45
C GLU A 403 17.75 0.77 0.02
N GLU A 404 17.94 0.58 -1.29
CA GLU A 404 18.87 -0.44 -1.81
C GLU A 404 20.33 -0.17 -1.42
N ALA A 405 20.76 1.10 -1.47
CA ALA A 405 22.11 1.49 -1.08
C ALA A 405 22.37 1.27 0.41
N VAL A 406 21.40 1.60 1.25
CA VAL A 406 21.47 1.45 2.71
C VAL A 406 21.36 -0.02 3.13
N ALA A 407 20.59 -0.83 2.39
CA ALA A 407 20.49 -2.26 2.61
C ALA A 407 21.83 -2.99 2.42
N LEU A 408 22.74 -2.44 1.60
CA LEU A 408 24.00 -3.07 1.22
C LEU A 408 25.20 -2.17 1.47
N PRO A 409 25.50 -1.85 2.74
CA PRO A 409 26.56 -0.89 3.07
C PRO A 409 27.96 -1.37 2.66
N LYS A 410 28.17 -2.69 2.50
CA LYS A 410 29.46 -3.27 2.10
C LYS A 410 29.67 -3.28 0.58
N ALA A 411 28.62 -3.15 -0.22
CA ALA A 411 28.73 -3.15 -1.68
C ALA A 411 29.09 -1.76 -2.17
N THR A 412 30.12 -1.66 -3.01
CA THR A 412 30.47 -0.40 -3.67
C THR A 412 29.58 -0.17 -4.89
N ILE A 413 29.24 -1.25 -5.61
CA ILE A 413 28.37 -1.23 -6.79
C ILE A 413 27.17 -2.16 -6.55
N ILE A 414 25.98 -1.62 -6.71
CA ILE A 414 24.71 -2.33 -6.56
C ILE A 414 24.01 -2.35 -7.91
N LEU A 415 23.69 -3.54 -8.37
CA LEU A 415 23.04 -3.78 -9.66
C LEU A 415 21.62 -4.28 -9.42
N SER A 416 20.66 -3.62 -10.06
CA SER A 416 19.23 -3.90 -9.92
C SER A 416 18.56 -4.00 -11.28
N THR A 417 17.67 -4.98 -11.42
CA THR A 417 16.94 -5.22 -12.68
C THR A 417 15.55 -4.57 -12.66
N PRO A 418 15.08 -4.02 -13.80
CA PRO A 418 13.77 -3.37 -13.86
C PRO A 418 12.63 -4.39 -13.72
N THR A 419 11.48 -3.94 -13.20
CA THR A 419 10.24 -4.72 -13.17
C THR A 419 9.65 -4.85 -14.57
N ARG A 420 9.40 -6.08 -15.02
CA ARG A 420 8.83 -6.37 -16.35
C ARG A 420 7.65 -7.33 -16.21
N GLU A 421 6.56 -7.01 -16.90
CA GLU A 421 5.41 -7.92 -17.05
C GLU A 421 5.59 -8.84 -18.27
N ILE A 422 6.25 -8.34 -19.31
CA ILE A 422 6.53 -9.06 -20.55
C ILE A 422 8.04 -9.27 -20.68
N PHE A 423 8.44 -10.54 -20.77
CA PHE A 423 9.83 -10.94 -20.99
C PHE A 423 10.04 -11.32 -22.46
N ASN A 424 10.53 -10.35 -23.23
CA ASN A 424 10.94 -10.51 -24.62
C ASN A 424 12.48 -10.36 -24.74
N ASP A 425 13.01 -10.53 -25.95
CA ASP A 425 14.44 -10.39 -26.24
C ASP A 425 14.89 -8.94 -26.50
N GLU A 426 14.06 -7.95 -26.17
CA GLU A 426 14.46 -6.55 -26.27
C GLU A 426 15.61 -6.23 -25.31
N ILE A 427 16.38 -5.19 -25.67
CA ILE A 427 17.48 -4.68 -24.85
C ILE A 427 16.93 -4.26 -23.49
N VAL A 428 17.58 -4.73 -22.43
CA VAL A 428 17.20 -4.42 -21.05
C VAL A 428 18.23 -3.47 -20.47
N TYR A 429 17.77 -2.34 -19.95
CA TYR A 429 18.60 -1.45 -19.17
C TYR A 429 18.48 -1.80 -17.69
N ILE A 430 19.61 -2.08 -17.07
CA ILE A 430 19.74 -2.34 -15.64
C ILE A 430 20.28 -1.10 -14.93
N LYS A 431 19.91 -0.93 -13.66
CA LYS A 431 20.37 0.19 -12.84
C LYS A 431 21.62 -0.22 -12.08
N ALA A 432 22.75 0.38 -12.44
CA ALA A 432 23.99 0.29 -11.68
C ALA A 432 24.10 1.51 -10.76
N LYS A 433 24.35 1.28 -9.47
CA LYS A 433 24.35 2.31 -8.43
C LYS A 433 25.65 2.21 -7.64
N ALA A 434 26.23 3.34 -7.28
CA ALA A 434 27.35 3.44 -6.37
C ALA A 434 27.00 4.34 -5.19
N SER A 435 27.39 3.92 -4.00
CA SER A 435 27.05 4.60 -2.74
C SER A 435 28.25 5.36 -2.17
N SER A 436 28.02 6.60 -1.73
CA SER A 436 29.04 7.47 -1.12
C SER A 436 28.68 7.75 0.33
N TRP A 437 29.60 7.45 1.23
CA TRP A 437 29.40 7.44 2.67
C TRP A 437 30.38 8.35 3.38
N ILE A 438 29.95 8.95 4.49
CA ILE A 438 30.83 9.59 5.46
C ILE A 438 31.01 8.65 6.63
N ASP A 439 32.25 8.24 6.85
CA ASP A 439 32.66 7.39 7.96
C ASP A 439 33.26 8.25 9.08
N LYS A 440 32.62 8.25 10.25
CA LYS A 440 33.16 8.81 11.51
C LYS A 440 33.27 7.72 12.57
N VAL A 441 34.01 7.99 13.64
CA VAL A 441 34.18 7.05 14.77
C VAL A 441 32.83 6.64 15.38
N GLU A 442 31.87 7.56 15.41
CA GLU A 442 30.54 7.38 15.99
C GLU A 442 29.55 6.67 15.05
N GLY A 443 29.88 6.56 13.76
CA GLY A 443 29.06 5.85 12.79
C GLY A 443 29.22 6.33 11.34
N ARG A 444 28.43 5.70 10.47
CA ARG A 444 28.48 5.88 9.02
C ARG A 444 27.15 6.43 8.50
N VAL A 445 27.20 7.43 7.63
CA VAL A 445 26.00 8.07 7.06
C VAL A 445 26.08 8.10 5.53
N LEU A 446 25.02 7.67 4.86
CA LEU A 446 24.91 7.72 3.39
C LEU A 446 24.67 9.16 2.94
N MET A 447 25.54 9.68 2.08
CA MET A 447 25.45 11.06 1.59
C MET A 447 24.84 11.16 0.21
N ALA A 448 25.30 10.32 -0.71
CA ALA A 448 24.90 10.37 -2.09
C ALA A 448 24.90 8.98 -2.70
N VAL A 449 24.02 8.79 -3.68
CA VAL A 449 23.99 7.62 -4.54
C VAL A 449 24.11 8.13 -5.97
N THR A 450 25.16 7.71 -6.64
CA THR A 450 25.32 7.91 -8.08
C THR A 450 24.87 6.66 -8.80
N GLY A 451 24.43 6.78 -10.04
CA GLY A 451 24.06 5.61 -10.80
C GLY A 451 23.85 5.90 -12.27
N THR A 452 23.67 4.82 -13.01
CA THR A 452 23.46 4.86 -14.45
C THR A 452 22.50 3.75 -14.88
N ASP A 453 21.74 4.04 -15.91
CA ASP A 453 21.00 3.03 -16.66
C ASP A 453 21.94 2.46 -17.73
N MET A 454 22.34 1.20 -17.54
CA MET A 454 23.36 0.49 -18.32
C MET A 454 22.71 -0.64 -19.11
N ASN A 455 23.13 -0.86 -20.36
CA ASN A 455 22.70 -1.97 -21.19
C ASN A 455 23.16 -3.31 -20.57
N SER A 456 22.24 -4.27 -20.39
CA SER A 456 22.55 -5.59 -19.84
C SER A 456 23.50 -6.41 -20.71
N GLU A 457 23.56 -6.14 -22.02
CA GLU A 457 24.44 -6.87 -22.94
C GLU A 457 25.93 -6.61 -22.63
N LEU A 458 26.28 -5.40 -22.18
CA LEU A 458 27.65 -5.08 -21.79
C LEU A 458 28.15 -5.96 -20.63
N LEU A 459 27.31 -6.21 -19.60
CA LEU A 459 27.65 -7.16 -18.53
C LEU A 459 27.79 -8.59 -19.03
N LYS A 460 26.95 -8.98 -19.98
CA LYS A 460 27.00 -10.31 -20.59
C LYS A 460 28.29 -10.50 -21.40
N GLU A 461 28.72 -9.50 -22.15
CA GLU A 461 30.00 -9.51 -22.86
C GLU A 461 31.19 -9.60 -21.90
N ILE A 462 31.19 -8.81 -20.82
CA ILE A 462 32.22 -8.89 -19.77
C ILE A 462 32.27 -10.30 -19.17
N MET A 463 31.11 -10.86 -18.81
CA MET A 463 30.99 -12.21 -18.28
C MET A 463 31.55 -13.24 -19.27
N PHE A 464 31.25 -13.11 -20.56
CA PHE A 464 31.74 -14.02 -21.60
C PHE A 464 33.24 -13.94 -21.81
N ASN A 465 33.82 -12.74 -21.84
CA ASN A 465 35.25 -12.55 -21.99
C ASN A 465 36.02 -13.16 -20.81
N VAL A 466 35.56 -12.92 -19.58
CA VAL A 466 36.17 -13.49 -18.37
C VAL A 466 36.04 -15.02 -18.36
N THR A 467 34.86 -15.56 -18.68
CA THR A 467 34.66 -17.02 -18.69
C THR A 467 35.49 -17.72 -19.76
N ASP A 468 35.63 -17.14 -20.95
CA ASP A 468 36.48 -17.69 -22.01
C ASP A 468 37.96 -17.72 -21.60
N SER A 469 38.43 -16.67 -20.91
CA SER A 469 39.81 -16.62 -20.35
C SER A 469 40.09 -17.72 -19.32
N LEU A 470 39.05 -18.18 -18.62
CA LEU A 470 39.11 -19.27 -17.64
C LEU A 470 38.89 -20.65 -18.27
N GLY A 471 38.68 -20.73 -19.59
CA GLY A 471 38.35 -21.97 -20.30
C GLY A 471 36.91 -22.46 -20.10
N LEU A 472 36.06 -21.65 -19.47
CA LEU A 472 34.63 -21.92 -19.29
C LEU A 472 33.86 -21.44 -20.53
N LYS A 473 33.47 -22.38 -21.40
CA LYS A 473 32.77 -22.08 -22.67
C LYS A 473 31.28 -21.71 -22.47
N CYS A 474 31.02 -20.59 -21.80
CA CYS A 474 29.66 -20.06 -21.58
C CYS A 474 29.02 -19.43 -22.84
N LEU A 475 29.83 -19.17 -23.89
CA LEU A 475 29.49 -18.41 -25.09
C LEU A 475 28.57 -19.15 -26.09
N SER A 476 28.71 -20.48 -26.23
CA SER A 476 28.16 -21.20 -27.39
C SER A 476 27.63 -22.60 -27.11
N ASN A 477 27.73 -23.09 -25.88
CA ASN A 477 27.25 -24.43 -25.54
C ASN A 477 25.99 -24.36 -24.67
N ASN A 478 24.88 -24.91 -25.19
CA ASN A 478 23.67 -25.23 -24.43
C ASN A 478 23.90 -26.24 -23.28
N THR A 479 25.15 -26.66 -23.04
CA THR A 479 25.53 -27.61 -21.99
C THR A 479 25.72 -26.96 -20.63
N PHE A 480 25.94 -25.64 -20.56
CA PHE A 480 26.06 -24.92 -19.30
C PHE A 480 25.19 -23.66 -19.32
N THR A 481 24.54 -23.37 -18.20
CA THR A 481 23.90 -22.09 -17.93
C THR A 481 24.85 -21.26 -17.07
N CYS A 482 25.26 -20.11 -17.59
CA CYS A 482 26.06 -19.14 -16.86
C CYS A 482 25.21 -17.90 -16.63
N ALA A 483 25.13 -17.45 -15.38
CA ALA A 483 24.34 -16.29 -15.01
C ALA A 483 24.99 -15.49 -13.88
N LEU A 484 24.82 -14.18 -13.93
CA LEU A 484 24.99 -13.28 -12.80
C LEU A 484 23.60 -13.09 -12.17
N ILE A 485 23.48 -13.44 -10.90
CA ILE A 485 22.26 -13.26 -10.12
C ILE A 485 22.51 -12.25 -9.00
N ASP A 486 21.51 -11.45 -8.67
CA ASP A 486 21.57 -10.62 -7.47
C ASP A 486 21.40 -11.47 -6.20
N GLN A 487 21.65 -10.87 -5.03
CA GLN A 487 21.45 -11.49 -3.72
C GLN A 487 20.03 -11.99 -3.44
N ASN A 488 19.03 -11.51 -4.19
CA ASN A 488 17.63 -11.92 -4.08
C ASN A 488 17.26 -13.02 -5.10
N GLY A 489 18.21 -13.43 -5.95
CA GLY A 489 18.06 -14.50 -6.91
C GLY A 489 17.47 -14.07 -8.26
N TYR A 490 17.45 -12.78 -8.60
CA TYR A 490 17.07 -12.31 -9.94
C TYR A 490 18.27 -12.26 -10.88
N ILE A 491 18.05 -12.66 -12.13
CA ILE A 491 19.10 -12.72 -13.14
C ILE A 491 19.38 -11.31 -13.67
N VAL A 492 20.65 -10.88 -13.59
CA VAL A 492 21.14 -9.60 -14.11
C VAL A 492 21.73 -9.76 -15.51
N ALA A 493 22.47 -10.85 -15.76
CA ALA A 493 22.98 -11.21 -17.08
C ALA A 493 23.05 -12.74 -17.20
N SER A 494 22.80 -13.27 -18.40
CA SER A 494 22.88 -14.72 -18.63
C SER A 494 23.15 -15.09 -20.09
N ASN A 495 23.70 -16.28 -20.31
CA ASN A 495 23.85 -16.86 -21.64
C ASN A 495 22.54 -17.34 -22.28
N GLN A 496 21.43 -17.36 -21.55
CA GLN A 496 20.10 -17.74 -22.06
C GLN A 496 19.36 -16.61 -22.83
N GLY A 497 20.03 -15.49 -23.07
CA GLY A 497 19.48 -14.33 -23.79
C GLY A 497 18.79 -13.30 -22.88
N ASN A 498 18.30 -12.22 -23.49
CA ASN A 498 17.76 -11.05 -22.78
C ASN A 498 16.42 -11.33 -22.09
N ARG A 499 15.68 -12.34 -22.57
CA ARG A 499 14.45 -12.81 -21.92
C ARG A 499 14.66 -13.27 -20.48
N ALA A 500 15.85 -13.77 -20.13
CA ALA A 500 16.14 -14.23 -18.77
C ALA A 500 16.38 -13.09 -17.78
N VAL A 501 16.81 -11.92 -18.26
CA VAL A 501 17.16 -10.77 -17.41
C VAL A 501 15.91 -10.23 -16.69
N GLY A 502 16.03 -10.06 -15.38
CA GLY A 502 14.94 -9.63 -14.49
C GLY A 502 13.95 -10.73 -14.09
N GLN A 503 14.12 -11.96 -14.56
CA GLN A 503 13.39 -13.12 -14.04
C GLN A 503 14.09 -13.70 -12.81
N PHE A 504 13.31 -14.34 -11.95
CA PHE A 504 13.83 -15.10 -10.83
C PHE A 504 14.54 -16.37 -11.31
N PHE A 505 15.73 -16.67 -10.79
CA PHE A 505 16.54 -17.80 -11.21
C PHE A 505 15.81 -19.15 -11.06
N GLY A 506 14.99 -19.30 -10.01
CA GLY A 506 14.16 -20.48 -9.80
C GLY A 506 13.03 -20.67 -10.83
N ALA A 507 12.80 -19.71 -11.74
CA ALA A 507 11.92 -19.92 -12.89
C ALA A 507 12.56 -20.82 -13.96
N TYR A 508 13.89 -20.75 -14.10
CA TYR A 508 14.68 -21.59 -15.00
C TYR A 508 15.19 -22.86 -14.31
N HIS A 509 15.74 -22.72 -13.10
CA HIS A 509 16.38 -23.79 -12.34
C HIS A 509 15.72 -23.99 -10.97
N ALA A 510 14.43 -24.36 -11.00
CA ALA A 510 13.62 -24.55 -9.78
C ALA A 510 14.21 -25.57 -8.79
N GLN A 511 14.79 -26.67 -9.30
CA GLN A 511 15.38 -27.71 -8.46
C GLN A 511 16.60 -27.22 -7.66
N LEU A 512 17.45 -26.41 -8.28
CA LEU A 512 18.62 -25.83 -7.59
C LEU A 512 18.19 -24.79 -6.57
N MET A 513 17.24 -23.92 -6.92
CA MET A 513 16.75 -22.91 -5.98
C MET A 513 16.09 -23.56 -4.75
N GLU A 514 15.32 -24.63 -4.94
CA GLU A 514 14.78 -25.40 -3.82
C GLU A 514 15.88 -26.07 -2.99
N PHE A 515 16.92 -26.63 -3.62
CA PHE A 515 18.06 -27.20 -2.92
C PHE A 515 18.78 -26.15 -2.06
N PHE A 516 19.05 -24.96 -2.62
CA PHE A 516 19.66 -23.85 -1.88
C PHE A 516 18.80 -23.35 -0.72
N SER A 517 17.48 -23.53 -0.83
CA SER A 517 16.50 -23.13 0.17
C SER A 517 16.23 -24.16 1.27
N LYS A 518 16.75 -25.38 1.17
CA LYS A 518 16.62 -26.37 2.24
C LYS A 518 17.34 -25.89 3.50
N SER A 519 16.77 -26.17 4.67
CA SER A 519 17.31 -25.80 5.98
C SER A 519 18.76 -26.22 6.19
N ASP A 520 19.14 -27.39 5.67
CA ASP A 520 20.48 -27.98 5.87
C ASP A 520 21.56 -27.30 5.03
N VAL A 521 21.16 -26.65 3.91
CA VAL A 521 22.05 -25.98 2.96
C VAL A 521 22.02 -24.48 3.19
N GLY A 522 20.82 -23.88 3.14
CA GLY A 522 20.57 -22.49 3.56
C GLY A 522 21.30 -21.40 2.78
N VAL A 523 21.83 -21.68 1.58
CA VAL A 523 22.56 -20.71 0.75
C VAL A 523 21.65 -19.58 0.30
N PHE A 524 20.40 -19.89 -0.03
CA PHE A 524 19.34 -18.91 -0.28
C PHE A 524 18.22 -19.13 0.72
N ARG A 525 18.14 -18.30 1.76
CA ARG A 525 17.07 -18.39 2.76
C ARG A 525 15.75 -17.94 2.15
N GLN A 526 14.78 -18.84 2.03
CA GLN A 526 13.42 -18.48 1.62
C GLN A 526 12.66 -17.85 2.79
N ILE A 527 12.06 -16.68 2.53
CA ILE A 527 11.25 -15.92 3.49
C ILE A 527 9.88 -15.75 2.86
N ALA A 528 8.82 -16.19 3.53
CA ALA A 528 7.44 -16.03 3.06
C ALA A 528 6.74 -14.94 3.88
N ILE A 529 6.19 -13.95 3.18
CA ILE A 529 5.44 -12.83 3.75
C ILE A 529 4.04 -12.84 3.16
N ASP A 530 3.03 -12.60 4.00
CA ASP A 530 1.63 -12.54 3.57
C ASP A 530 1.22 -11.07 3.40
N ASP A 531 0.97 -10.63 2.16
CA ASP A 531 0.44 -9.30 1.84
C ASP A 531 -1.09 -9.34 1.92
N VAL A 532 -1.65 -8.81 3.01
CA VAL A 532 -3.09 -8.73 3.26
C VAL A 532 -3.81 -7.64 2.45
N GLN A 533 -3.07 -6.77 1.76
CA GLN A 533 -3.58 -5.67 0.95
C GLN A 533 -3.36 -5.88 -0.55
N ALA A 534 -3.12 -7.14 -0.98
CA ALA A 534 -2.92 -7.48 -2.37
C ALA A 534 -4.20 -7.33 -3.21
N ILE A 535 -4.05 -7.15 -4.52
CA ILE A 535 -5.14 -7.00 -5.47
C ILE A 535 -5.24 -8.29 -6.30
N CYS A 536 -6.36 -9.00 -6.17
CA CYS A 536 -6.66 -10.17 -6.97
C CYS A 536 -7.78 -9.89 -7.95
N THR A 537 -7.72 -10.54 -9.11
CA THR A 537 -8.78 -10.50 -10.11
C THR A 537 -9.77 -11.63 -9.88
N GLU A 538 -11.05 -11.31 -9.70
CA GLU A 538 -12.13 -12.30 -9.72
C GLU A 538 -12.97 -12.16 -10.99
N PRO A 539 -13.41 -13.29 -11.58
CA PRO A 539 -14.39 -13.26 -12.65
C PRO A 539 -15.69 -12.69 -12.09
N LYS A 540 -16.32 -11.76 -12.82
CA LYS A 540 -17.62 -11.23 -12.45
C LYS A 540 -18.68 -12.33 -12.51
N ASN A 541 -18.88 -13.02 -11.39
CA ASN A 541 -19.99 -13.96 -11.23
C ASN A 541 -21.26 -13.13 -11.02
N SER A 542 -21.90 -12.74 -12.12
CA SER A 542 -23.31 -12.37 -12.04
C SER A 542 -24.10 -13.65 -11.76
N ASN A 543 -24.31 -13.95 -10.48
CA ASN A 543 -25.41 -14.82 -10.07
C ASN A 543 -26.70 -14.09 -10.41
N SER A 544 -27.07 -14.17 -11.68
CA SER A 544 -28.35 -13.67 -12.17
C SER A 544 -29.41 -14.61 -11.61
N ASN A 545 -29.98 -14.26 -10.46
CA ASN A 545 -31.31 -14.71 -10.05
C ASN A 545 -32.39 -14.07 -10.94
N SER A 546 -32.18 -14.08 -12.26
CA SER A 546 -33.12 -13.54 -13.23
C SER A 546 -34.16 -14.61 -13.54
N ASN A 547 -35.38 -14.39 -13.04
CA ASN A 547 -36.57 -15.12 -13.42
C ASN A 547 -36.72 -15.14 -14.95
N TYR A 548 -36.40 -16.29 -15.56
CA TYR A 548 -36.39 -16.52 -17.02
C TYR A 548 -37.75 -16.27 -17.69
N LEU A 549 -38.85 -16.18 -16.92
CA LEU A 549 -40.21 -15.92 -17.42
C LEU A 549 -40.57 -14.44 -17.59
N LEU A 550 -39.96 -13.50 -16.85
CA LEU A 550 -40.30 -12.06 -16.96
C LEU A 550 -39.48 -11.32 -18.01
N SER A 551 -38.37 -11.90 -18.46
CA SER A 551 -37.48 -11.29 -19.47
C SER A 551 -38.17 -11.11 -20.83
N PRO A 552 -38.89 -12.10 -21.40
CA PRO A 552 -39.55 -11.94 -22.69
C PRO A 552 -40.67 -10.90 -22.65
N ALA A 553 -41.46 -10.86 -21.58
CA ALA A 553 -42.56 -9.90 -21.42
C ALA A 553 -42.05 -8.46 -21.24
N LYS A 554 -40.98 -8.26 -20.46
CA LYS A 554 -40.33 -6.94 -20.35
C LYS A 554 -39.65 -6.53 -21.65
N THR A 555 -39.11 -7.48 -22.41
CA THR A 555 -38.50 -7.21 -23.72
C THR A 555 -39.58 -6.83 -24.74
N LEU A 556 -40.71 -7.54 -24.77
CA LEU A 556 -41.87 -7.19 -25.60
C LEU A 556 -42.45 -5.82 -25.22
N PHE A 557 -42.58 -5.54 -23.92
CA PHE A 557 -43.03 -4.23 -23.45
C PHE A 557 -42.03 -3.11 -23.79
N ARG A 558 -40.72 -3.39 -23.75
CA ARG A 558 -39.69 -2.45 -24.21
C ARG A 558 -39.69 -2.27 -25.73
N ILE A 559 -39.95 -3.31 -26.51
CA ILE A 559 -40.11 -3.20 -27.98
C ILE A 559 -41.37 -2.37 -28.29
N PHE A 560 -42.46 -2.59 -27.56
CA PHE A 560 -43.69 -1.80 -27.68
C PHE A 560 -43.47 -0.33 -27.31
N LEU A 561 -42.83 -0.06 -26.17
CA LEU A 561 -42.46 1.30 -25.77
C LEU A 561 -41.44 1.92 -26.71
N TRP A 562 -40.49 1.15 -27.24
CA TRP A 562 -39.55 1.60 -28.27
C TRP A 562 -40.27 1.97 -29.55
N PHE A 563 -41.25 1.17 -29.98
CA PHE A 563 -42.10 1.46 -31.14
C PHE A 563 -42.93 2.72 -30.95
N ILE A 564 -43.50 2.92 -29.75
CA ILE A 564 -44.16 4.18 -29.37
C ILE A 564 -43.17 5.33 -29.37
N SER A 565 -41.96 5.13 -28.84
CA SER A 565 -40.91 6.15 -28.83
C SER A 565 -40.41 6.47 -30.22
N LEU A 566 -40.41 5.51 -31.16
CA LEU A 566 -40.08 5.71 -32.57
C LEU A 566 -41.16 6.49 -33.29
N LEU A 567 -42.43 6.18 -33.05
CA LEU A 567 -43.56 6.96 -33.56
C LEU A 567 -43.53 8.38 -33.00
N TRP A 568 -43.27 8.53 -31.70
CA TRP A 568 -43.11 9.83 -31.04
C TRP A 568 -41.89 10.56 -31.54
N SER A 569 -40.75 9.88 -31.72
CA SER A 569 -39.53 10.46 -32.28
C SER A 569 -39.71 10.78 -33.74
N PHE A 570 -40.50 10.07 -34.53
CA PHE A 570 -40.79 10.41 -35.92
C PHE A 570 -41.71 11.63 -36.00
N LEU A 571 -42.68 11.76 -35.09
CA LEU A 571 -43.50 12.96 -34.93
C LEU A 571 -42.66 14.16 -34.46
N VAL A 572 -41.81 13.95 -33.44
CA VAL A 572 -40.88 14.97 -32.97
C VAL A 572 -39.83 15.28 -34.01
N GLN A 573 -39.36 14.32 -34.81
CA GLN A 573 -38.33 14.50 -35.83
C GLN A 573 -38.86 15.12 -37.10
N THR A 574 -40.13 14.93 -37.44
CA THR A 574 -40.79 15.75 -38.47
C THR A 574 -41.01 17.18 -37.95
N PHE A 575 -41.35 17.35 -36.67
CA PHE A 575 -41.48 18.67 -36.03
C PHE A 575 -40.12 19.38 -35.85
N THR A 576 -39.06 18.64 -35.52
CA THR A 576 -37.70 19.16 -35.36
C THR A 576 -36.98 19.25 -36.68
N HIS A 577 -37.24 18.46 -37.74
CA HIS A 577 -36.67 18.70 -39.07
C HIS A 577 -37.18 20.02 -39.68
N VAL A 578 -38.40 20.45 -39.34
CA VAL A 578 -38.89 21.80 -39.65
C VAL A 578 -38.11 22.87 -38.85
N ILE A 579 -37.69 22.58 -37.61
CA ILE A 579 -36.91 23.48 -36.74
C ILE A 579 -35.38 23.37 -36.99
N PHE A 580 -34.89 22.27 -37.54
CA PHE A 580 -33.48 21.88 -37.72
C PHE A 580 -32.99 22.10 -39.15
N LEU A 581 -33.90 22.36 -40.10
CA LEU A 581 -33.56 23.14 -41.31
C LEU A 581 -32.96 24.52 -40.95
N LEU A 582 -33.09 24.98 -39.69
CA LEU A 582 -32.54 26.23 -39.20
C LEU A 582 -31.27 26.10 -38.34
N ASN A 583 -30.75 24.92 -37.96
CA ASN A 583 -29.49 24.83 -37.21
C ASN A 583 -28.93 23.39 -37.14
N GLN A 584 -27.75 23.14 -37.70
CA GLN A 584 -27.02 21.86 -37.55
C GLN A 584 -25.83 21.99 -36.59
N ASN A 585 -25.62 20.95 -35.76
CA ASN A 585 -24.30 20.33 -35.50
C ASN A 585 -24.49 18.99 -34.75
N GLU A 586 -23.75 17.95 -35.15
CA GLU A 586 -23.73 16.61 -34.54
C GLU A 586 -22.61 16.46 -33.51
N VAL A 587 -22.84 15.66 -32.47
CA VAL A 587 -21.82 15.17 -31.52
C VAL A 587 -21.82 13.64 -31.52
N PHE A 588 -20.63 13.05 -31.62
CA PHE A 588 -20.39 11.61 -31.66
C PHE A 588 -20.21 11.06 -30.23
N LEU A 589 -20.89 9.95 -29.89
CA LEU A 589 -20.70 9.22 -28.62
C LEU A 589 -19.84 7.97 -28.84
N GLN A 590 -18.78 7.84 -28.04
CA GLN A 590 -17.91 6.66 -28.00
C GLN A 590 -18.40 5.66 -26.92
N ASN A 591 -18.58 4.40 -27.32
CA ASN A 591 -18.88 3.29 -26.40
C ASN A 591 -17.59 2.68 -25.84
N THR A 592 -17.39 2.74 -24.54
CA THR A 592 -16.33 1.98 -23.83
C THR A 592 -16.82 0.55 -23.53
N LYS A 593 -16.08 -0.46 -23.99
CA LYS A 593 -16.29 -1.88 -23.62
C LYS A 593 -16.12 -2.06 -22.11
N LYS A 594 -17.13 -2.60 -21.43
CA LYS A 594 -17.01 -3.05 -20.03
C LYS A 594 -16.20 -4.34 -19.98
N ASN A 595 -15.05 -4.32 -19.32
CA ASN A 595 -14.30 -5.53 -19.00
C ASN A 595 -15.03 -6.34 -17.91
N ASN A 596 -15.04 -7.67 -18.04
CA ASN A 596 -15.78 -8.63 -17.21
C ASN A 596 -15.04 -9.09 -15.94
N VAL A 597 -13.97 -8.39 -15.54
CA VAL A 597 -13.12 -8.76 -14.41
C VAL A 597 -13.26 -7.68 -13.33
N ILE A 598 -13.41 -8.11 -12.08
CA ILE A 598 -13.47 -7.21 -10.92
C ILE A 598 -12.21 -7.45 -10.10
N ASN A 599 -11.53 -6.36 -9.75
CA ASN A 599 -10.40 -6.40 -8.83
C ASN A 599 -10.93 -6.33 -7.40
N ILE A 600 -10.49 -7.24 -6.54
CA ILE A 600 -10.84 -7.28 -5.12
C ILE A 600 -9.57 -7.30 -4.25
N THR A 601 -9.69 -6.91 -2.98
CA THR A 601 -8.65 -7.18 -1.99
C THR A 601 -8.55 -8.67 -1.72
N CYS A 602 -7.33 -9.18 -1.63
CA CYS A 602 -7.05 -10.56 -1.24
C CYS A 602 -5.75 -10.63 -0.43
N THR A 603 -5.49 -11.79 0.16
CA THR A 603 -4.20 -12.10 0.77
C THR A 603 -3.33 -12.88 -0.22
N GLU A 604 -2.16 -12.36 -0.54
CA GLU A 604 -1.14 -13.06 -1.33
C GLU A 604 0.07 -13.41 -0.47
N GLN A 605 0.50 -14.66 -0.53
CA GLN A 605 1.80 -15.06 0.01
C GLN A 605 2.89 -14.79 -1.02
N ILE A 606 3.87 -13.98 -0.64
CA ILE A 606 5.03 -13.61 -1.44
C ILE A 606 6.27 -14.26 -0.83
N SER A 607 6.97 -15.07 -1.63
CA SER A 607 8.24 -15.67 -1.25
C SER A 607 9.40 -14.82 -1.76
N PHE A 608 10.30 -14.47 -0.85
CA PHE A 608 11.57 -13.81 -1.12
C PHE A 608 12.72 -14.77 -0.85
N TYR A 609 13.86 -14.51 -1.47
CA TYR A 609 15.10 -15.25 -1.24
C TYR A 609 16.18 -14.26 -0.82
N LEU A 610 17.00 -14.67 0.14
CA LEU A 610 18.14 -13.88 0.61
C LEU A 610 19.38 -14.76 0.63
N PHE A 611 20.40 -14.36 -0.13
CA PHE A 611 21.67 -15.05 -0.17
C PHE A 611 22.42 -14.97 1.17
N GLN A 612 23.04 -16.08 1.58
CA GLN A 612 23.78 -16.22 2.83
C GLN A 612 25.21 -16.67 2.53
N ASN A 613 26.17 -15.73 2.55
CA ASN A 613 27.56 -16.06 2.21
C ASN A 613 28.18 -17.07 3.19
N ASP A 614 27.91 -16.94 4.49
CA ASP A 614 28.43 -17.85 5.52
C ASP A 614 28.00 -19.30 5.28
N LYS A 615 26.75 -19.50 4.83
CA LYS A 615 26.20 -20.82 4.51
C LYS A 615 26.79 -21.40 3.23
N ARG A 616 27.07 -20.56 2.23
CA ARG A 616 27.84 -20.97 1.06
C ARG A 616 29.22 -21.46 1.48
N GLU A 617 29.96 -20.71 2.28
CA GLU A 617 31.29 -21.14 2.73
C GLU A 617 31.23 -22.46 3.53
N GLU A 618 30.23 -22.63 4.39
CA GLU A 618 30.00 -23.87 5.12
C GLU A 618 29.77 -25.06 4.17
N LEU A 619 28.99 -24.86 3.11
CA LEU A 619 28.72 -25.88 2.08
C LEU A 619 30.01 -26.32 1.37
N TYR A 620 30.86 -25.37 0.98
CA TYR A 620 32.15 -25.69 0.34
C TYR A 620 33.12 -26.38 1.30
N LYS A 621 33.17 -25.95 2.58
CA LYS A 621 33.99 -26.60 3.62
C LYS A 621 33.59 -28.06 3.86
N LYS A 622 32.29 -28.34 3.96
CA LYS A 622 31.78 -29.72 4.11
C LYS A 622 32.16 -30.62 2.93
N GLU A 623 32.08 -30.08 1.72
CA GLU A 623 32.48 -30.82 0.53
C GLU A 623 34.00 -31.07 0.50
N ASP A 624 34.82 -30.12 0.95
CA ASP A 624 36.28 -30.31 1.04
C ASP A 624 36.69 -31.33 2.11
N GLU A 625 35.97 -31.41 3.23
CA GLU A 625 36.18 -32.44 4.24
C GLU A 625 35.80 -33.84 3.74
N SER A 626 34.69 -33.96 3.01
CA SER A 626 34.27 -35.23 2.39
C SER A 626 35.28 -35.71 1.33
N LYS A 627 35.97 -34.78 0.64
CA LYS A 627 37.07 -35.08 -0.30
C LYS A 627 38.30 -35.66 0.40
N LYS A 628 38.72 -35.11 1.55
CA LYS A 628 39.87 -35.62 2.31
C LYS A 628 39.70 -37.09 2.69
N GLN A 629 38.46 -37.54 2.87
CA GLN A 629 38.15 -38.94 3.15
C GLN A 629 38.11 -39.82 1.87
N ASN A 630 37.73 -39.28 0.71
CA ASN A 630 37.39 -40.05 -0.49
C ASN A 630 38.36 -39.94 -1.69
N LYS A 631 39.49 -39.21 -1.60
CA LYS A 631 40.54 -39.08 -2.66
C LYS A 631 39.98 -38.80 -4.08
N ARG A 632 39.11 -37.77 -4.25
CA ARG A 632 38.59 -37.32 -5.57
C ARG A 632 39.19 -35.96 -6.02
N ASN A 633 39.36 -35.75 -7.33
CA ASN A 633 39.78 -34.50 -8.01
C ASN A 633 38.56 -33.54 -8.27
N PRO A 634 38.75 -32.21 -8.52
CA PRO A 634 38.21 -31.16 -7.63
C PRO A 634 36.88 -30.40 -8.01
N SER A 635 36.46 -29.60 -7.01
CA SER A 635 35.71 -28.31 -6.99
C SER A 635 34.25 -28.14 -7.44
N THR A 636 33.56 -29.13 -8.01
CA THR A 636 32.15 -28.93 -8.41
C THR A 636 31.16 -29.53 -7.41
N LEU A 637 30.32 -28.68 -6.82
CA LEU A 637 29.19 -29.12 -6.01
C LEU A 637 28.18 -29.81 -6.91
N ARG A 638 27.45 -30.79 -6.36
CA ARG A 638 26.49 -31.57 -7.12
C ARG A 638 25.22 -31.85 -6.33
N ILE A 639 24.09 -31.83 -7.03
CA ILE A 639 22.82 -32.32 -6.51
C ILE A 639 22.45 -33.63 -7.21
N LEU A 640 21.85 -34.55 -6.46
CA LEU A 640 21.27 -35.76 -7.01
C LEU A 640 19.88 -35.45 -7.59
N CYS A 641 19.68 -35.78 -8.86
CA CYS A 641 18.40 -35.75 -9.55
C CYS A 641 17.73 -37.13 -9.55
N ALA A 642 16.52 -37.21 -10.11
CA ALA A 642 15.86 -38.49 -10.32
C ALA A 642 16.72 -39.39 -11.22
N ASN A 643 16.69 -40.71 -10.97
CA ASN A 643 17.40 -41.74 -11.74
C ASN A 643 18.93 -41.76 -11.59
N GLY A 644 19.48 -41.31 -10.45
CA GLY A 644 20.92 -41.44 -10.17
C GLY A 644 21.83 -40.48 -10.96
N LYS A 645 21.24 -39.52 -11.67
CA LYS A 645 21.96 -38.46 -12.38
C LYS A 645 22.28 -37.30 -11.46
N TYR A 646 23.32 -36.55 -11.78
CA TYR A 646 23.78 -35.41 -10.99
C TYR A 646 23.78 -34.13 -11.81
N GLN A 647 23.31 -33.05 -11.19
CA GLN A 647 23.48 -31.69 -11.70
C GLN A 647 24.61 -31.03 -10.91
N TYR A 648 25.62 -30.53 -11.62
CA TYR A 648 26.81 -29.89 -11.08
C TYR A 648 26.66 -28.37 -11.18
N PHE A 649 27.10 -27.68 -10.14
CA PHE A 649 27.05 -26.23 -10.09
C PHE A 649 28.24 -25.65 -9.32
N GLU A 650 28.49 -24.37 -9.56
CA GLU A 650 29.47 -23.56 -8.86
C GLU A 650 28.88 -22.17 -8.57
N LEU A 651 29.12 -21.68 -7.36
CA LEU A 651 28.63 -20.40 -6.85
C LEU A 651 29.81 -19.55 -6.37
N VAL A 652 30.03 -18.42 -7.03
CA VAL A 652 31.11 -17.50 -6.74
C VAL A 652 30.52 -16.13 -6.45
N ASP A 653 30.85 -15.55 -5.31
CA ASP A 653 30.51 -14.17 -4.97
C ASP A 653 31.38 -13.19 -5.78
N VAL A 654 30.77 -12.14 -6.34
CA VAL A 654 31.52 -11.11 -7.06
C VAL A 654 31.90 -10.01 -6.05
N PRO A 655 33.21 -9.82 -5.78
CA PRO A 655 33.66 -8.95 -4.69
C PRO A 655 33.20 -7.51 -4.88
N ASN A 656 32.89 -6.84 -3.77
CA ASN A 656 32.41 -5.45 -3.70
C ASN A 656 31.08 -5.18 -4.42
N THR A 657 30.34 -6.21 -4.84
CA THR A 657 29.02 -6.07 -5.48
C THR A 657 27.95 -6.91 -4.77
N ASN A 658 26.69 -6.70 -5.15
CA ASN A 658 25.57 -7.56 -4.72
C ASN A 658 25.36 -8.79 -5.62
N LEU A 659 26.29 -9.07 -6.54
CA LEU A 659 26.16 -10.13 -7.52
C LEU A 659 26.82 -11.42 -7.08
N ILE A 660 26.22 -12.52 -7.52
CA ILE A 660 26.72 -13.88 -7.41
C ILE A 660 26.78 -14.44 -8.83
N PHE A 661 27.93 -14.96 -9.18
CA PHE A 661 28.13 -15.70 -10.41
C PHE A 661 27.78 -17.17 -10.18
N ILE A 662 26.91 -17.71 -11.02
CA ILE A 662 26.51 -19.12 -10.99
C ILE A 662 26.78 -19.78 -12.33
N VAL A 663 27.44 -20.93 -12.28
CA VAL A 663 27.61 -21.84 -13.42
C VAL A 663 26.94 -23.15 -13.10
N VAL A 664 26.08 -23.61 -13.99
CA VAL A 664 25.31 -24.84 -13.81
C VAL A 664 25.38 -25.66 -15.08
N ASN A 665 25.56 -26.98 -14.98
CA ASN A 665 25.35 -27.82 -16.15
C ASN A 665 23.85 -27.90 -16.52
N SER A 666 23.56 -27.78 -17.81
CA SER A 666 22.20 -27.77 -18.33
C SER A 666 21.46 -29.04 -17.88
N PRO A 667 20.26 -28.91 -17.31
CA PRO A 667 19.52 -30.05 -16.82
C PRO A 667 19.14 -30.95 -17.99
N ASP A 668 19.44 -32.25 -17.88
CA ASP A 668 18.84 -33.26 -18.75
C ASP A 668 17.31 -33.14 -18.61
N ALA A 669 16.62 -32.76 -19.69
CA ALA A 669 15.20 -32.39 -19.72
C ALA A 669 14.25 -33.39 -19.05
N ASN A 670 14.65 -34.66 -18.94
CA ASN A 670 13.85 -35.73 -18.37
C ASN A 670 14.23 -36.15 -16.93
N SER A 671 15.35 -35.67 -16.37
CA SER A 671 15.84 -36.16 -15.06
C SER A 671 15.90 -35.11 -13.94
N CYS A 672 16.12 -33.84 -14.28
CA CYS A 672 16.22 -32.74 -13.32
C CYS A 672 15.12 -31.67 -13.52
N PHE A 673 14.03 -32.00 -14.23
CA PHE A 673 12.96 -31.04 -14.47
C PHE A 673 12.04 -30.93 -13.25
N LYS A 674 11.85 -29.70 -12.77
CA LYS A 674 10.86 -29.35 -11.76
C LYS A 674 10.07 -28.13 -12.22
N GLN A 675 8.80 -28.05 -11.81
CA GLN A 675 7.96 -26.90 -12.16
C GLN A 675 8.57 -25.59 -11.64
N PRO A 676 8.49 -24.49 -12.42
CA PRO A 676 8.99 -23.19 -12.01
C PRO A 676 8.44 -22.76 -10.64
N THR A 677 9.32 -22.27 -9.78
CA THR A 677 8.91 -21.78 -8.46
C THR A 677 8.11 -20.49 -8.62
N ARG A 678 6.82 -20.53 -8.29
CA ARG A 678 5.97 -19.33 -8.23
C ARG A 678 6.26 -18.57 -6.94
N LEU A 679 6.75 -17.33 -7.09
CA LEU A 679 7.03 -16.43 -5.96
C LEU A 679 5.77 -15.93 -5.28
N ARG A 680 4.70 -15.69 -6.05
CA ARG A 680 3.40 -15.24 -5.52
C ARG A 680 2.36 -16.34 -5.59
N LYS A 681 1.62 -16.50 -4.50
CA LYS A 681 0.53 -17.48 -4.37
C LYS A 681 -0.63 -16.82 -3.65
N GLN A 682 -1.79 -16.80 -4.28
CA GLN A 682 -3.02 -16.36 -3.62
C GLN A 682 -3.39 -17.36 -2.52
N ILE A 683 -3.66 -16.85 -1.32
CA ILE A 683 -4.17 -17.66 -0.21
C ILE A 683 -5.69 -17.72 -0.38
N PRO A 684 -6.29 -18.93 -0.52
CA PRO A 684 -7.73 -19.04 -0.65
C PRO A 684 -8.41 -18.64 0.69
N PRO A 685 -9.51 -17.87 0.64
CA PRO A 685 -10.16 -17.33 1.84
C PRO A 685 -10.70 -18.44 2.77
N ASP A 686 -11.05 -19.60 2.21
CA ASP A 686 -11.76 -20.67 2.93
C ASP A 686 -10.86 -21.54 3.83
N LYS A 687 -9.53 -21.42 3.76
CA LYS A 687 -8.66 -22.43 4.38
C LYS A 687 -8.45 -22.31 5.89
N ASP A 688 -8.76 -21.19 6.55
CA ASP A 688 -8.35 -21.04 7.96
C ASP A 688 -9.16 -20.09 8.86
N PHE A 689 -10.25 -19.46 8.42
CA PHE A 689 -10.99 -18.51 9.29
C PHE A 689 -11.42 -19.13 10.64
N CYS A 690 -11.81 -20.42 10.65
CA CYS A 690 -12.26 -21.10 11.86
C CYS A 690 -11.12 -21.47 12.84
N ASN A 691 -9.87 -21.51 12.39
CA ASN A 691 -8.71 -21.91 13.20
C ASN A 691 -7.85 -20.71 13.63
N GLN A 692 -8.15 -19.50 13.15
CA GLN A 692 -7.40 -18.31 13.50
C GLN A 692 -7.64 -17.94 14.97
N GLU A 693 -6.55 -17.81 15.72
CA GLU A 693 -6.59 -17.24 17.07
C GLU A 693 -7.08 -15.79 16.99
N GLU A 694 -8.00 -15.42 17.89
CA GLU A 694 -8.47 -14.05 17.98
C GLU A 694 -7.29 -13.12 18.33
N ALA A 695 -7.04 -12.13 17.48
CA ALA A 695 -6.02 -11.12 17.74
C ALA A 695 -6.38 -10.34 19.02
N TYR A 696 -5.39 -10.15 19.91
CA TYR A 696 -5.59 -9.35 21.12
C TYR A 696 -6.05 -7.93 20.77
N ARG A 697 -7.12 -7.50 21.42
CA ARG A 697 -7.73 -6.16 21.28
C ARG A 697 -8.06 -5.61 22.65
N LEU A 698 -7.92 -4.29 22.82
CA LEU A 698 -8.34 -3.66 24.07
C LEU A 698 -9.85 -3.48 24.06
N PHE A 699 -10.54 -4.17 24.98
CA PHE A 699 -11.97 -3.96 25.17
C PHE A 699 -12.25 -2.51 25.63
N PRO A 700 -13.39 -1.93 25.23
CA PRO A 700 -13.80 -0.63 25.75
C PRO A 700 -13.83 -0.64 27.30
N GLY A 701 -13.10 0.26 27.94
CA GLY A 701 -12.90 0.25 29.40
C GLY A 701 -14.15 0.51 30.25
N VAL A 702 -15.24 1.03 29.67
CA VAL A 702 -16.52 1.26 30.35
C VAL A 702 -17.64 0.69 29.51
N CYS A 703 -18.45 -0.19 30.11
CA CYS A 703 -19.68 -0.71 29.54
C CYS A 703 -20.86 -0.11 30.31
N TYR A 704 -21.68 0.70 29.62
CA TYR A 704 -22.89 1.27 30.19
C TYR A 704 -24.03 0.27 30.03
N ASN A 705 -24.33 -0.50 31.08
CA ASN A 705 -25.41 -1.50 31.07
C ASN A 705 -26.46 -1.26 32.17
N GLN A 706 -26.20 -0.37 33.13
CA GLN A 706 -27.14 -0.10 34.21
C GLN A 706 -28.20 0.89 33.75
N SER A 707 -29.39 0.37 33.42
CA SER A 707 -30.60 1.17 33.23
C SER A 707 -31.27 1.44 34.58
N THR A 708 -31.80 2.64 34.76
CA THR A 708 -32.78 2.93 35.81
C THR A 708 -34.08 2.20 35.47
N LEU A 709 -34.73 1.59 36.46
CA LEU A 709 -35.92 0.73 36.29
C LEU A 709 -37.11 1.44 35.59
N THR A 710 -37.09 2.76 35.53
CA THR A 710 -38.19 3.62 35.07
C THR A 710 -38.21 3.86 33.55
N GLU A 711 -37.11 3.66 32.83
CA GLU A 711 -37.00 3.92 31.37
C GLU A 711 -37.29 2.68 30.48
N GLU A 712 -37.55 1.52 31.10
CA GLU A 712 -37.75 0.23 30.42
C GLU A 712 -39.15 -0.35 30.62
N LEU A 713 -40.14 0.52 30.82
CA LEU A 713 -41.53 0.09 30.95
C LEU A 713 -42.02 -0.53 29.62
N PRO A 714 -42.70 -1.70 29.66
CA PRO A 714 -43.19 -2.42 28.48
C PRO A 714 -44.14 -1.60 27.59
N GLU A 715 -44.71 -0.52 28.13
CA GLU A 715 -45.72 0.32 27.48
C GLU A 715 -45.17 1.14 26.31
N PHE A 716 -43.85 1.42 26.29
CA PHE A 716 -43.19 2.18 25.21
C PHE A 716 -42.60 1.30 24.10
N CYS A 717 -42.77 -0.02 24.17
CA CYS A 717 -42.16 -0.96 23.24
C CYS A 717 -43.05 -1.18 22.00
N GLY A 718 -42.53 -0.84 20.81
CA GLY A 718 -43.22 -1.03 19.54
C GLY A 718 -44.39 -0.06 19.30
N ALA A 719 -44.41 1.09 19.98
CA ALA A 719 -45.25 2.20 19.57
C ALA A 719 -44.63 2.83 18.32
N GLY A 720 -45.30 2.73 17.17
CA GLY A 720 -44.93 3.54 16.03
C GLY A 720 -45.18 4.99 16.39
N GLU A 721 -44.18 5.87 16.19
CA GLU A 721 -44.46 7.28 16.02
C GLU A 721 -45.32 7.42 14.76
N LEU A 722 -46.65 7.39 14.95
CA LEU A 722 -47.54 8.04 14.01
C LEU A 722 -47.22 9.52 14.13
N LEU A 723 -46.39 10.02 13.22
CA LEU A 723 -46.44 11.42 12.84
C LEU A 723 -47.91 11.73 12.56
N GLN A 724 -48.59 12.35 13.53
CA GLN A 724 -49.91 12.91 13.31
C GLN A 724 -49.71 13.97 12.22
N SER A 725 -50.19 13.67 11.03
CA SER A 725 -50.29 14.67 9.98
C SER A 725 -51.06 15.85 10.56
N SER A 726 -50.40 17.01 10.64
CA SER A 726 -51.03 18.23 11.10
C SER A 726 -52.23 18.51 10.20
N ILE A 727 -53.44 18.44 10.77
CA ILE A 727 -54.70 18.74 10.08
C ILE A 727 -54.63 20.16 9.46
N VAL A 728 -53.86 21.05 10.10
CA VAL A 728 -53.60 22.42 9.64
C VAL A 728 -52.85 22.43 8.31
N MET A 729 -51.82 21.60 8.13
CA MET A 729 -51.09 21.52 6.85
C MET A 729 -51.97 20.96 5.73
N PHE A 730 -52.85 20.00 6.03
CA PHE A 730 -53.80 19.47 5.05
C PHE A 730 -54.84 20.52 4.64
N GLN A 731 -55.33 21.33 5.59
CA GLN A 731 -56.24 22.44 5.31
C GLN A 731 -55.57 23.57 4.51
N ILE A 732 -54.31 23.89 4.80
CA ILE A 732 -53.54 24.89 4.04
C ILE A 732 -53.31 24.43 2.61
N ILE A 733 -52.93 23.16 2.40
CA ILE A 733 -52.74 22.60 1.05
C ILE A 733 -54.08 22.58 0.29
N PHE A 734 -55.19 22.24 0.95
CA PHE A 734 -56.51 22.25 0.32
C PHE A 734 -56.97 23.67 -0.05
N LEU A 735 -56.69 24.67 0.79
CA LEU A 735 -56.94 26.09 0.50
C LEU A 735 -56.05 26.60 -0.64
N CYS A 736 -54.77 26.23 -0.67
CA CYS A 736 -53.88 26.56 -1.79
C CYS A 736 -54.36 25.95 -3.11
N PHE A 737 -54.80 24.69 -3.11
CA PHE A 737 -55.37 24.06 -4.31
C PHE A 737 -56.67 24.71 -4.77
N TYR A 738 -57.53 25.13 -3.84
CA TYR A 738 -58.78 25.83 -4.15
C TYR A 738 -58.54 27.20 -4.80
N TYR A 739 -57.50 27.92 -4.36
CA TYR A 739 -57.12 29.22 -4.94
C TYR A 739 -56.36 29.12 -6.26
N THR A 740 -55.73 27.98 -6.58
CA THR A 740 -55.06 27.78 -7.88
C THR A 740 -55.98 27.30 -9.00
N LEU A 741 -57.20 26.87 -8.65
CA LEU A 741 -58.23 26.38 -9.60
C LEU A 741 -59.40 27.36 -9.79
N SER A 742 -59.33 28.54 -9.15
CA SER A 742 -60.20 29.70 -9.37
C SER A 742 -59.40 30.79 -10.08
#